data_AF-A0A6C0CY13-F1
#
_entry.id   AF-A0A6C0CY13-F1
#
_cell.length_a   1.000
_cell.length_b   1.000
_cell.length_c   1.000
_cell.angle_alpha   90.00
_cell.angle_beta   90.00
_cell.angle_gamma   90.00
#
_symmetry.space_group_name_H-M   'P 1'
#
loop_
_entity.id
_entity.type
_entity.pdbx_description
1 polymer ?
#
loop_
_entity_poly.entity_id
_entity_poly.type
_entity_poly.pdbx_seq_one_letter_code
_entity_poly.pdbx_strand_id
1 'polypeptide(L)'
;MSTLIDLEDKQEFLENKEPPINETEITDFPKIIRDLSLSNNTRLNFFTEYCKGMEIEYPLELISGLTGMYQFSGTKILEIFLYDLCTLSDIPPIIKIEAAKSLLAFSEDEEDINENDEESLKEIKKESNIAVRNRNELRTKRAYNALNNTCCNLTGIPTPCKIETIVTLMACTQYKMEADTYFRQLIADSTINCDYRYKSILSLERKNISSSEFFIKNACLDFLDDSYNLVYYRILAGQYLLQKSPLDDAKIRDDIEFKLLTFARDQDLDYDRRADAADVILNVGCEYNKIIARSIIMSLGTVGGNVKTIFDNAQNVHNEKIEESVAEVLEFLSTIDLLKIGDNYIDFDYANAQIELILKDRKEHIVQNNRIKNTHPNNSKKCKYCELCIQEEHEYCTSECTLADERQQRIRVALNRIYIDRALYSKYNNTLVNIFLKIYSYLQTHDSKDEMTTRLLEELEEMSGTCSTGFASRLINVISGFGDFNIRISWSDQLVANFTGRLNAMVRKITEQDSIFRTGKLHDVIELWLNTHCAVKNSVIYKLTASKSITDRPKMTDIVAEYLSTDREDKITSCIEDFAEQVYNEMTIKSSHFSNRQHFLLFFRANMLAIREELYEEFKNYISDVDFDLYIRKAIMIYEGDI
;
A
#
# COMPACT_ATOMS: atom_id res chain seq x y z
N MET A 1 44.54 -10.90 17.13
CA MET A 1 45.87 -10.63 17.73
C MET A 1 45.94 -9.16 18.18
N SER A 2 45.01 -8.73 19.04
CA SER A 2 44.92 -7.38 19.60
C SER A 2 43.90 -7.38 20.76
N THR A 3 44.29 -7.97 21.89
CA THR A 3 43.51 -7.94 23.15
C THR A 3 44.40 -8.38 24.32
N LEU A 4 45.53 -7.69 24.51
CA LEU A 4 46.46 -7.96 25.62
C LEU A 4 47.04 -6.68 26.26
N ILE A 5 46.35 -5.55 26.09
CA ILE A 5 46.66 -4.30 26.79
C ILE A 5 45.40 -3.95 27.60
N ASP A 6 45.58 -3.61 28.89
CA ASP A 6 44.57 -3.24 29.92
C ASP A 6 44.07 -4.30 30.92
N LEU A 7 44.84 -5.35 31.22
CA LEU A 7 44.56 -6.20 32.39
C LEU A 7 45.48 -6.00 33.60
N GLU A 8 46.62 -5.31 33.46
CA GLU A 8 47.57 -5.13 34.57
C GLU A 8 47.21 -3.97 35.52
N ASP A 9 46.46 -2.95 35.07
CA ASP A 9 46.00 -1.85 35.95
C ASP A 9 44.75 -2.19 36.79
N LYS A 10 44.14 -3.37 36.60
CA LYS A 10 42.91 -3.78 37.31
C LYS A 10 43.16 -4.51 38.63
N GLN A 11 44.37 -5.02 38.87
CA GLN A 11 44.63 -5.88 40.03
C GLN A 11 45.09 -5.13 41.29
N GLU A 12 45.60 -3.90 41.16
CA GLU A 12 46.09 -3.12 42.32
C GLU A 12 45.01 -2.22 42.97
N PHE A 13 43.79 -2.16 42.41
CA PHE A 13 42.73 -1.26 42.88
C PHE A 13 41.62 -1.93 43.72
N LEU A 14 41.69 -3.25 43.96
CA LEU A 14 40.62 -4.03 44.61
C LEU A 14 40.79 -4.24 46.12
N GLU A 15 41.86 -3.74 46.77
CA GLU A 15 42.12 -4.00 48.19
C GLU A 15 41.76 -2.86 49.17
N ASN A 16 41.32 -1.70 48.69
CA ASN A 16 40.84 -0.62 49.57
C ASN A 16 39.35 -0.78 49.86
N LYS A 17 39.02 -1.57 50.89
CA LYS A 17 37.66 -1.57 51.47
C LYS A 17 37.38 -0.22 52.11
N GLU A 18 36.61 0.62 51.42
CA GLU A 18 36.05 1.85 51.99
C GLU A 18 35.21 1.53 53.24
N PRO A 19 35.24 2.39 54.28
CA PRO A 19 34.49 2.17 55.50
C PRO A 19 32.98 2.10 55.23
N PRO A 20 32.22 1.27 55.99
CA PRO A 20 30.78 1.16 55.82
C PRO A 20 30.10 2.51 56.10
N ILE A 21 29.32 2.97 55.13
CA ILE A 21 28.58 4.23 55.19
C ILE A 21 27.43 4.06 56.20
N ASN A 22 27.34 4.98 57.16
CA ASN A 22 26.33 4.95 58.21
C ASN A 22 24.94 5.25 57.61
N GLU A 23 24.03 4.28 57.61
CA GLU A 23 22.73 4.29 56.90
C GLU A 23 21.75 5.41 57.32
N THR A 24 22.07 6.22 58.33
CA THR A 24 21.14 7.16 58.97
C THR A 24 21.28 8.63 58.53
N GLU A 25 22.24 8.98 57.67
CA GLU A 25 22.48 10.37 57.23
C GLU A 25 22.61 10.57 55.71
N ILE A 26 22.07 9.68 54.86
CA ILE A 26 22.08 9.91 53.40
C ILE A 26 20.94 10.88 53.03
N THR A 27 21.15 12.18 53.26
CA THR A 27 20.11 13.20 53.05
C THR A 27 20.19 13.95 51.72
N ASP A 28 21.20 13.70 50.87
CA ASP A 28 21.31 14.38 49.56
C ASP A 28 22.14 13.58 48.54
N PHE A 29 21.55 12.54 47.94
CA PHE A 29 22.15 11.78 46.84
C PHE A 29 22.65 12.67 45.69
N PRO A 30 21.86 13.64 45.16
CA PRO A 30 22.31 14.53 44.09
C PRO A 30 23.62 15.27 44.40
N LYS A 31 23.79 15.76 45.64
CA LYS A 31 25.01 16.44 46.05
C LYS A 31 26.23 15.52 46.04
N ILE A 32 26.10 14.29 46.56
CA ILE A 32 27.19 13.30 46.57
C ILE A 32 27.56 12.90 45.15
N ILE A 33 26.57 12.63 44.29
CA ILE A 33 26.78 12.23 42.90
C ILE A 33 27.49 13.34 42.10
N ARG A 34 27.18 14.61 42.37
CA ARG A 34 27.80 15.77 41.71
C ARG A 34 29.17 16.16 42.27
N ASP A 35 29.60 15.59 43.39
CA ASP A 35 30.89 15.89 44.00
C ASP A 35 32.03 15.19 43.23
N LEU A 36 32.65 15.94 42.31
CA LEU A 36 33.74 15.45 41.46
C LEU A 36 35.04 15.15 42.24
N SER A 37 35.12 15.47 43.54
CA SER A 37 36.23 15.07 44.40
C SER A 37 36.14 13.61 44.86
N LEU A 38 34.95 13.00 44.77
CA LEU A 38 34.72 11.61 45.13
C LEU A 38 35.14 10.65 44.01
N SER A 39 35.49 9.42 44.40
CA SER A 39 35.85 8.37 43.44
C SER A 39 34.68 8.05 42.50
N ASN A 40 35.00 7.58 41.29
CA ASN A 40 33.98 7.22 40.31
C ASN A 40 33.06 6.10 40.82
N ASN A 41 33.63 5.08 41.47
CA ASN A 41 32.90 3.95 42.03
C ASN A 41 31.92 4.39 43.13
N THR A 42 32.37 5.27 44.03
CA THR A 42 31.50 5.83 45.07
C THR A 42 30.30 6.53 44.43
N ARG A 43 30.53 7.42 43.45
CA ARG A 43 29.45 8.13 42.74
C ARG A 43 28.50 7.17 42.01
N LEU A 44 29.02 6.12 41.36
CA LEU A 44 28.21 5.12 40.64
C LEU A 44 27.30 4.33 41.59
N ASN A 45 27.83 3.91 42.74
CA ASN A 45 27.06 3.20 43.76
C ASN A 45 25.92 4.07 44.29
N PHE A 46 26.21 5.32 44.64
CA PHE A 46 25.18 6.26 45.07
C PHE A 46 24.15 6.55 43.99
N PHE A 47 24.56 6.69 42.72
CA PHE A 47 23.62 6.88 41.61
C PHE A 47 22.72 5.65 41.38
N THR A 48 23.28 4.45 41.52
CA THR A 48 22.54 3.19 41.39
C THR A 48 21.49 3.05 42.49
N GLU A 49 21.86 3.31 43.75
CA GLU A 49 20.91 3.31 44.87
C GLU A 49 19.86 4.42 44.73
N TYR A 50 20.25 5.59 44.22
CA TYR A 50 19.31 6.67 43.90
C TYR A 50 18.26 6.25 42.87
N CYS A 51 18.66 5.51 41.82
CA CYS A 51 17.73 4.98 40.82
C CYS A 51 16.77 3.92 41.38
N LYS A 52 17.17 3.18 42.42
CA LYS A 52 16.30 2.17 43.07
C LYS A 52 15.27 2.80 43.99
N GLY A 53 15.63 3.92 44.64
CA GLY A 53 14.79 4.58 45.65
C GLY A 53 13.84 5.64 45.13
N MET A 54 14.00 6.10 43.88
CA MET A 54 13.28 7.27 43.33
C MET A 54 12.51 6.94 42.05
N GLU A 55 11.49 7.74 41.75
CA GLU A 55 10.81 7.73 40.44
C GLU A 55 11.78 8.17 39.33
N ILE A 56 11.59 7.66 38.11
CA ILE A 56 12.56 7.76 37.00
C ILE A 56 12.87 9.20 36.56
N GLU A 57 11.94 10.13 36.81
CA GLU A 57 12.04 11.55 36.49
C GLU A 57 13.20 12.21 37.25
N TYR A 58 13.44 11.83 38.51
CA TYR A 58 14.48 12.46 39.33
C TYR A 58 15.92 12.05 38.92
N PRO A 59 16.23 10.76 38.69
CA PRO A 59 17.49 10.37 38.06
C PRO A 59 17.68 10.97 36.66
N LEU A 60 16.61 11.12 35.87
CA LEU A 60 16.66 11.76 34.56
C LEU A 60 17.03 13.25 34.64
N GLU A 61 16.47 13.99 35.59
CA GLU A 61 16.86 15.39 35.82
C GLU A 61 18.33 15.48 36.27
N LEU A 62 18.76 14.58 37.16
CA LEU A 62 20.14 14.56 37.65
C LEU A 62 21.14 14.26 36.52
N ILE A 63 20.87 13.25 35.68
CA ILE A 63 21.74 12.92 34.53
C ILE A 63 21.74 14.03 33.48
N SER A 64 20.60 14.73 33.28
CA SER A 64 20.54 15.91 32.41
C SER A 64 21.44 17.04 32.92
N GLY A 65 21.44 17.30 34.24
CA GLY A 65 22.36 18.26 34.86
C GLY A 65 23.83 17.89 34.69
N LEU A 66 24.19 16.61 34.89
CA LEU A 66 25.56 16.12 34.66
C LEU A 66 25.96 16.17 33.19
N THR A 67 25.02 15.93 32.29
CA THR A 67 25.20 16.06 30.84
C THR A 67 25.50 17.49 30.46
N GLY A 68 24.75 18.47 30.98
CA GLY A 68 25.07 19.88 30.80
C GLY A 68 26.49 20.20 31.29
N MET A 69 26.85 19.77 32.51
CA MET A 69 28.20 19.96 33.04
C MET A 69 29.29 19.34 32.16
N TYR A 70 29.05 18.16 31.60
CA TYR A 70 30.00 17.50 30.70
C TYR A 70 30.13 18.25 29.37
N GLN A 71 29.01 18.62 28.76
CA GLN A 71 28.98 19.36 27.49
C GLN A 71 29.70 20.71 27.57
N PHE A 72 29.59 21.41 28.71
CA PHE A 72 30.32 22.68 28.92
C PHE A 72 31.80 22.49 29.25
N SER A 73 32.15 21.46 30.01
CA SER A 73 33.49 21.34 30.60
C SER A 73 34.44 20.41 29.85
N GLY A 74 33.91 19.41 29.12
CA GLY A 74 34.69 18.35 28.49
C GLY A 74 35.53 17.51 29.46
N THR A 75 35.26 17.60 30.77
CA THR A 75 36.15 17.05 31.80
C THR A 75 36.19 15.53 31.76
N LYS A 76 37.41 14.98 31.90
CA LYS A 76 37.62 13.53 31.85
C LYS A 76 36.90 12.78 32.98
N ILE A 77 36.75 13.41 34.13
CA ILE A 77 36.08 12.85 35.32
C ILE A 77 34.60 12.57 35.03
N LEU A 78 33.92 13.48 34.33
CA LEU A 78 32.52 13.30 33.93
C LEU A 78 32.41 12.33 32.75
N GLU A 79 33.33 12.39 31.78
CA GLU A 79 33.37 11.43 30.67
C GLU A 79 33.42 9.97 31.18
N ILE A 80 34.33 9.69 32.13
CA ILE A 80 34.48 8.36 32.73
C ILE A 80 33.22 7.97 33.51
N PHE A 81 32.65 8.90 34.28
CA PHE A 81 31.43 8.65 35.04
C PHE A 81 30.25 8.27 34.13
N LEU A 82 29.99 9.05 33.08
CA LEU A 82 28.92 8.78 32.12
C LEU A 82 29.14 7.46 31.37
N TYR A 83 30.40 7.14 31.02
CA TYR A 83 30.75 5.89 30.36
C TYR A 83 30.50 4.67 31.28
N ASP A 84 30.90 4.77 32.54
CA ASP A 84 30.73 3.67 33.50
C ASP A 84 29.25 3.47 33.90
N LEU A 85 28.43 4.53 33.88
CA LEU A 85 26.96 4.38 33.99
C LEU A 85 26.41 3.47 32.89
N CYS A 86 26.89 3.62 31.65
CA CYS A 86 26.43 2.81 30.54
C CYS A 86 26.90 1.35 30.64
N THR A 87 28.13 1.12 31.12
CA THR A 87 28.82 -0.18 30.98
C THR A 87 28.88 -1.03 32.24
N LEU A 88 28.85 -0.43 33.43
CA LEU A 88 29.07 -1.13 34.70
C LEU A 88 27.87 -1.12 35.64
N SER A 89 26.97 -0.15 35.50
CA SER A 89 25.89 0.03 36.46
C SER A 89 24.62 -0.77 36.11
N ASP A 90 23.90 -1.21 37.14
CA ASP A 90 22.57 -1.82 37.01
C ASP A 90 21.48 -0.76 37.19
N ILE A 91 21.38 0.13 36.21
CA ILE A 91 20.42 1.25 36.18
C ILE A 91 19.46 1.12 34.99
N PRO A 92 18.30 1.80 35.03
CA PRO A 92 17.33 1.78 33.94
C PRO A 92 17.95 2.15 32.58
N PRO A 93 17.62 1.45 31.48
CA PRO A 93 18.27 1.70 30.19
C PRO A 93 18.08 3.13 29.66
N ILE A 94 17.00 3.83 30.02
CA ILE A 94 16.76 5.20 29.57
C ILE A 94 17.84 6.17 30.06
N ILE A 95 18.36 5.95 31.28
CA ILE A 95 19.46 6.74 31.84
C ILE A 95 20.76 6.45 31.09
N LYS A 96 21.01 5.18 30.77
CA LYS A 96 22.18 4.76 29.98
C LYS A 96 22.16 5.38 28.58
N ILE A 97 20.98 5.42 27.95
CA ILE A 97 20.80 6.06 26.63
C ILE A 97 21.16 7.54 26.71
N GLU A 98 20.64 8.25 27.72
CA GLU A 98 20.90 9.68 27.90
C GLU A 98 22.40 9.95 28.13
N ALA A 99 23.04 9.16 28.99
CA ALA A 99 24.48 9.25 29.22
C ALA A 99 25.30 8.96 27.95
N ALA A 100 24.93 7.96 27.15
CA ALA A 100 25.61 7.63 25.90
C ALA A 100 25.42 8.71 24.82
N LYS A 101 24.22 9.29 24.70
CA LYS A 101 23.94 10.42 23.81
C LYS A 101 24.73 11.66 24.21
N SER A 102 24.83 11.94 25.51
CA SER A 102 25.65 13.02 26.07
C SER A 102 27.13 12.89 25.70
N LEU A 103 27.68 11.67 25.80
CA LEU A 103 29.05 11.37 25.36
C LEU A 103 29.26 11.61 23.86
N LEU A 104 28.27 11.32 23.01
CA LEU A 104 28.34 11.55 21.56
C LEU A 104 28.17 13.02 21.17
N ALA A 105 27.42 13.79 21.95
CA ALA A 105 27.13 15.19 21.65
C ALA A 105 28.32 16.13 21.88
N PHE A 106 29.33 15.72 22.66
CA PHE A 106 30.48 16.55 22.98
C PHE A 106 31.64 16.35 21.99
N SER A 107 32.13 17.45 21.43
CA SER A 107 33.39 17.54 20.71
C SER A 107 34.17 18.78 21.15
N GLU A 108 35.47 18.65 21.36
CA GLU A 108 36.33 19.82 21.54
C GLU A 108 36.43 20.60 20.22
N ASP A 109 36.29 21.91 20.29
CA ASP A 109 36.47 22.80 19.14
C ASP A 109 37.94 22.91 18.75
N GLU A 110 38.19 22.93 17.44
CA GLU A 110 39.50 23.25 16.89
C GLU A 110 39.76 24.75 16.95
N GLU A 111 41.02 25.15 17.12
CA GLU A 111 41.42 26.55 17.08
C GLU A 111 41.38 27.08 15.64
N ASP A 112 40.73 28.22 15.43
CA ASP A 112 40.72 28.91 14.14
C ASP A 112 42.13 29.37 13.74
N ILE A 113 42.58 28.97 12.56
CA ILE A 113 43.86 29.37 11.98
C ILE A 113 43.62 30.58 11.08
N ASN A 114 44.00 31.78 11.54
CA ASN A 114 43.80 33.00 10.78
C ASN A 114 44.95 33.21 9.79
N GLU A 115 44.66 33.81 8.64
CA GLU A 115 45.69 34.15 7.64
C GLU A 115 46.75 35.11 8.19
N ASN A 116 46.37 35.97 9.13
CA ASN A 116 47.24 36.94 9.79
C ASN A 116 48.07 36.38 10.95
N ASP A 117 47.86 35.12 11.36
CA ASP A 117 48.67 34.50 12.40
C ASP A 117 50.13 34.34 11.94
N GLU A 118 51.09 34.55 12.84
CA GLU A 118 52.50 34.24 12.58
C GLU A 118 52.66 32.76 12.21
N GLU A 119 53.59 32.42 11.32
CA GLU A 119 53.72 31.04 10.82
C GLU A 119 53.97 30.02 11.95
N SER A 120 54.75 30.40 12.96
CA SER A 120 54.97 29.60 14.16
C SER A 120 53.67 29.35 14.95
N LEU A 121 52.81 30.36 15.06
CA LEU A 121 51.50 30.23 15.71
C LEU A 121 50.56 29.34 14.89
N LYS A 122 50.58 29.45 13.55
CA LYS A 122 49.83 28.55 12.66
C LYS A 122 50.26 27.09 12.84
N GLU A 123 51.56 26.83 12.97
CA GLU A 123 52.09 25.49 13.24
C GLU A 123 51.60 24.96 14.59
N ILE A 124 51.69 25.75 15.65
CA ILE A 124 51.19 25.38 17.00
C ILE A 124 49.70 25.06 16.96
N LYS A 125 48.88 25.91 16.31
CA LYS A 125 47.45 25.66 16.15
C LYS A 125 47.15 24.39 15.37
N LYS A 126 47.90 24.11 14.30
CA LYS A 126 47.77 22.85 13.53
C LYS A 126 48.07 21.63 14.40
N GLU A 127 49.15 21.65 15.18
CA GLU A 127 49.49 20.56 16.10
C GLU A 127 48.44 20.38 17.21
N SER A 128 47.97 21.49 17.79
CA SER A 128 46.86 21.52 18.76
C SER A 128 45.61 20.88 18.18
N ASN A 129 45.20 21.30 16.97
CA ASN A 129 44.02 20.77 16.27
C ASN A 129 44.16 19.28 15.94
N ILE A 130 45.36 18.80 15.58
CA ILE A 130 45.60 17.36 15.40
C ILE A 130 45.37 16.61 16.72
N ALA A 131 45.87 17.13 17.85
CA ALA A 131 45.65 16.53 19.15
C ALA A 131 44.16 16.55 19.57
N VAL A 132 43.45 17.65 19.30
CA VAL A 132 41.99 17.78 19.49
C VAL A 132 41.23 16.72 18.69
N ARG A 133 41.53 16.57 17.38
CA ARG A 133 40.91 15.55 16.51
C ARG A 133 41.12 14.14 17.05
N ASN A 134 42.35 13.80 17.46
CA ASN A 134 42.68 12.50 18.03
C ASN A 134 41.88 12.23 19.33
N ARG A 135 41.74 13.24 20.20
CA ARG A 135 40.92 13.14 21.43
C ARG A 135 39.44 12.96 21.10
N ASN A 136 38.89 13.75 20.17
CA ASN A 136 37.50 13.66 19.74
C ASN A 136 37.20 12.29 19.09
N GLU A 137 38.12 11.75 18.30
CA GLU A 137 37.99 10.41 17.72
C GLU A 137 37.93 9.34 18.81
N LEU A 138 38.82 9.42 19.82
CA LEU A 138 38.81 8.49 20.95
C LEU A 138 37.53 8.59 21.79
N ARG A 139 37.04 9.82 22.05
CA ARG A 139 35.77 10.04 22.75
C ARG A 139 34.60 9.47 21.97
N THR A 140 34.53 9.74 20.67
CA THR A 140 33.50 9.21 19.78
C THR A 140 33.48 7.67 19.81
N LYS A 141 34.66 7.02 19.73
CA LYS A 141 34.79 5.56 19.87
C LYS A 141 34.26 5.05 21.20
N ARG A 142 34.60 5.70 22.31
CA ARG A 142 34.10 5.34 23.65
C ARG A 142 32.59 5.54 23.78
N ALA A 143 32.08 6.65 23.25
CA ALA A 143 30.66 6.97 23.28
C ALA A 143 29.83 5.93 22.50
N TYR A 144 30.29 5.52 21.31
CA TYR A 144 29.65 4.43 20.57
C TYR A 144 29.75 3.08 21.28
N ASN A 145 30.86 2.80 21.97
CA ASN A 145 30.96 1.60 22.80
C ASN A 145 29.93 1.62 23.94
N ALA A 146 29.78 2.75 24.65
CA ALA A 146 28.76 2.92 25.67
C ALA A 146 27.33 2.75 25.10
N LEU A 147 27.07 3.30 23.92
CA LEU A 147 25.79 3.16 23.22
C LEU A 147 25.51 1.71 22.81
N ASN A 148 26.51 0.99 22.29
CA ASN A 148 26.41 -0.42 21.94
C ASN A 148 26.08 -1.30 23.17
N ASN A 149 26.78 -1.07 24.28
CA ASN A 149 26.48 -1.74 25.56
C ASN A 149 25.07 -1.43 26.04
N THR A 150 24.54 -0.24 25.77
CA THR A 150 23.17 0.11 26.13
C THR A 150 22.14 -0.59 25.22
N CYS A 151 22.43 -0.72 23.93
CA CYS A 151 21.53 -1.35 22.95
C CYS A 151 21.31 -2.85 23.20
N CYS A 152 22.21 -3.52 23.92
CA CYS A 152 22.04 -4.95 24.23
C CYS A 152 20.81 -5.25 25.11
N ASN A 153 20.29 -4.25 25.85
CA ASN A 153 19.07 -4.39 26.64
C ASN A 153 18.26 -3.09 26.66
N LEU A 154 17.26 -3.03 25.78
CA LEU A 154 16.32 -1.91 25.69
C LEU A 154 14.95 -2.22 26.33
N THR A 155 14.91 -3.17 27.28
CA THR A 155 13.65 -3.54 27.95
C THR A 155 13.05 -2.35 28.69
N GLY A 156 11.73 -2.16 28.58
CA GLY A 156 11.01 -1.06 29.21
C GLY A 156 11.12 0.30 28.50
N ILE A 157 11.89 0.39 27.41
CA ILE A 157 12.04 1.64 26.65
C ILE A 157 10.90 1.80 25.62
N PRO A 158 10.30 2.99 25.48
CA PRO A 158 9.35 3.26 24.41
C PRO A 158 9.96 3.00 23.03
N THR A 159 9.19 2.36 22.14
CA THR A 159 9.67 1.95 20.81
C THR A 159 10.32 3.09 19.98
N PRO A 160 9.77 4.32 19.94
CA PRO A 160 10.44 5.42 19.22
C PRO A 160 11.86 5.70 19.74
N CYS A 161 12.06 5.66 21.06
CA CYS A 161 13.38 5.86 21.68
C CYS A 161 14.32 4.69 21.37
N LYS A 162 13.81 3.45 21.33
CA LYS A 162 14.61 2.28 20.91
C LYS A 162 15.15 2.45 19.49
N ILE A 163 14.28 2.84 18.55
CA ILE A 163 14.65 3.05 17.14
C ILE A 163 15.69 4.17 17.04
N GLU A 164 15.44 5.32 17.67
CA GLU A 164 16.38 6.45 17.64
C GLU A 164 17.77 6.07 18.18
N THR A 165 17.81 5.29 19.27
CA THR A 165 19.05 4.81 19.89
C THR A 165 19.82 3.89 18.94
N ILE A 166 19.14 2.92 18.33
CA ILE A 166 19.76 1.98 17.38
C ILE A 166 20.21 2.73 16.11
N VAL A 167 19.40 3.66 15.59
CA VAL A 167 19.74 4.50 14.43
C VAL A 167 20.96 5.37 14.72
N THR A 168 21.10 5.87 15.94
CA THR A 168 22.31 6.60 16.37
C THR A 168 23.52 5.66 16.31
N LEU A 169 23.40 4.42 16.77
CA LEU A 169 24.48 3.42 16.70
C LEU A 169 24.85 3.06 15.25
N MET A 170 23.87 3.01 14.33
CA MET A 170 24.09 2.73 12.90
C MET A 170 25.02 3.74 12.21
N ALA A 171 25.18 4.96 12.75
CA ALA A 171 26.10 5.94 12.22
C ALA A 171 27.58 5.53 12.41
N CYS A 172 27.87 4.58 13.31
CA CYS A 172 29.20 4.04 13.54
C CYS A 172 29.46 2.78 12.71
N THR A 173 30.43 2.83 11.80
CA THR A 173 30.82 1.68 10.97
C THR A 173 31.41 0.52 11.77
N GLN A 174 32.01 0.79 12.94
CA GLN A 174 32.59 -0.24 13.82
C GLN A 174 31.52 -1.18 14.37
N TYR A 175 30.32 -0.67 14.70
CA TYR A 175 29.21 -1.44 15.28
C TYR A 175 28.13 -1.76 14.26
N LYS A 176 28.48 -1.80 12.97
CA LYS A 176 27.53 -2.01 11.88
C LYS A 176 26.76 -3.33 12.03
N MET A 177 27.42 -4.41 12.43
CA MET A 177 26.78 -5.73 12.55
C MET A 177 25.90 -5.83 13.79
N GLU A 178 26.32 -5.23 14.90
CA GLU A 178 25.58 -5.17 16.15
C GLU A 178 24.32 -4.31 15.98
N ALA A 179 24.46 -3.11 15.39
CA ALA A 179 23.33 -2.23 15.09
C ALA A 179 22.30 -2.91 14.18
N ASP A 180 22.75 -3.63 13.16
CA ASP A 180 21.89 -4.45 12.29
C ASP A 180 21.15 -5.53 13.08
N THR A 181 21.86 -6.25 13.95
CA THR A 181 21.27 -7.29 14.79
C THR A 181 20.20 -6.71 15.72
N TYR A 182 20.47 -5.59 16.40
CA TYR A 182 19.51 -4.94 17.28
C TYR A 182 18.29 -4.40 16.52
N PHE A 183 18.51 -3.84 15.33
CA PHE A 183 17.41 -3.35 14.51
C PHE A 183 16.52 -4.49 14.03
N ARG A 184 17.09 -5.60 13.55
CA ARG A 184 16.32 -6.77 13.12
C ARG A 184 15.55 -7.43 14.26
N GLN A 185 16.13 -7.48 15.46
CA GLN A 185 15.40 -7.91 16.67
C GLN A 185 14.21 -7.02 16.97
N LEU A 186 14.36 -5.68 16.87
CA LEU A 186 13.26 -4.74 17.05
C LEU A 186 12.18 -4.92 15.99
N ILE A 187 12.58 -5.17 14.75
CA ILE A 187 11.66 -5.38 13.63
C ILE A 187 10.99 -6.78 13.68
N ALA A 188 11.54 -7.75 14.38
CA ALA A 188 10.90 -9.05 14.62
C ALA A 188 9.93 -9.04 15.82
N ASP A 189 9.87 -7.96 16.60
CA ASP A 189 9.03 -7.86 17.79
C ASP A 189 7.54 -7.68 17.42
N SER A 190 6.77 -8.78 17.51
CA SER A 190 5.35 -8.82 17.18
C SER A 190 4.46 -8.02 18.13
N THR A 191 4.98 -7.55 19.27
CA THR A 191 4.25 -6.63 20.15
C THR A 191 4.15 -5.22 19.55
N ILE A 192 5.03 -4.89 18.60
CA ILE A 192 5.00 -3.63 17.87
C ILE A 192 4.10 -3.79 16.64
N ASN A 193 3.21 -2.82 16.43
CA ASN A 193 2.34 -2.78 15.27
C ASN A 193 3.13 -2.96 13.96
N CYS A 194 2.68 -3.88 13.10
CA CYS A 194 3.37 -4.26 11.87
C CYS A 194 3.60 -3.08 10.92
N ASP A 195 2.64 -2.16 10.80
CA ASP A 195 2.77 -0.91 10.02
C ASP A 195 3.93 -0.05 10.54
N TYR A 196 3.99 0.13 11.86
CA TYR A 196 5.02 0.92 12.50
C TYR A 196 6.42 0.30 12.33
N ARG A 197 6.53 -1.03 12.42
CA ARG A 197 7.78 -1.75 12.16
C ARG A 197 8.25 -1.52 10.72
N TYR A 198 7.38 -1.71 9.73
CA TYR A 198 7.74 -1.49 8.33
C TYR A 198 8.10 -0.01 8.04
N LYS A 199 7.33 0.95 8.56
CA LYS A 199 7.65 2.39 8.47
C LYS A 199 9.00 2.73 9.10
N SER A 200 9.38 2.04 10.18
CA SER A 200 10.68 2.24 10.81
C SER A 200 11.83 1.84 9.89
N ILE A 201 11.68 0.76 9.11
CA ILE A 201 12.65 0.36 8.08
C ILE A 201 12.77 1.47 7.03
N LEU A 202 11.65 1.92 6.47
CA LEU A 202 11.64 2.97 5.43
C LEU A 202 12.18 4.31 5.94
N SER A 203 12.01 4.61 7.23
CA SER A 203 12.51 5.86 7.82
C SER A 203 14.03 6.02 7.70
N LEU A 204 14.77 4.90 7.56
CA LEU A 204 16.22 4.90 7.38
C LEU A 204 16.66 5.57 6.06
N GLU A 205 15.81 5.61 5.04
CA GLU A 205 16.11 6.29 3.76
C GLU A 205 16.38 7.79 3.94
N ARG A 206 15.75 8.41 4.95
CA ARG A 206 15.85 9.85 5.22
C ARG A 206 16.93 10.17 6.26
N LYS A 207 17.60 9.16 6.82
CA LYS A 207 18.63 9.34 7.84
C LYS A 207 20.00 9.43 7.18
N ASN A 208 20.85 10.29 7.71
CA ASN A 208 22.23 10.45 7.24
C ASN A 208 23.12 9.30 7.75
N ILE A 209 22.91 8.10 7.21
CA ILE A 209 23.64 6.88 7.57
C ILE A 209 24.35 6.37 6.31
N SER A 210 25.68 6.30 6.36
CA SER A 210 26.52 5.92 5.21
C SER A 210 26.24 4.50 4.68
N SER A 211 25.67 3.62 5.52
CA SER A 211 25.29 2.24 5.18
C SER A 211 23.79 1.98 5.31
N SER A 212 22.93 2.98 5.14
CA SER A 212 21.46 2.81 5.26
C SER A 212 20.91 1.68 4.40
N GLU A 213 21.38 1.55 3.15
CA GLU A 213 20.97 0.50 2.22
C GLU A 213 21.22 -0.91 2.77
N PHE A 214 22.33 -1.13 3.48
CA PHE A 214 22.65 -2.41 4.11
C PHE A 214 21.61 -2.78 5.17
N PHE A 215 21.29 -1.84 6.06
CA PHE A 215 20.32 -2.06 7.14
C PHE A 215 18.90 -2.27 6.60
N ILE A 216 18.50 -1.48 5.60
CA ILE A 216 17.19 -1.61 4.95
C ILE A 216 17.07 -2.97 4.26
N LYS A 217 18.10 -3.36 3.47
CA LYS A 217 18.12 -4.65 2.77
C LYS A 217 17.93 -5.82 3.74
N ASN A 218 18.73 -5.90 4.80
CA ASN A 218 18.64 -7.01 5.74
C ASN A 218 17.32 -7.00 6.51
N ALA A 219 16.85 -5.83 6.95
CA ALA A 219 15.57 -5.70 7.63
C ALA A 219 14.40 -6.11 6.72
N CYS A 220 14.39 -5.74 5.44
CA CYS A 220 13.36 -6.14 4.49
C CYS A 220 13.39 -7.65 4.19
N LEU A 221 14.57 -8.28 4.12
CA LEU A 221 14.69 -9.74 3.95
C LEU A 221 14.03 -10.48 5.12
N ASP A 222 14.42 -10.12 6.36
CA ASP A 222 13.83 -10.70 7.57
C ASP A 222 12.32 -10.42 7.63
N PHE A 223 11.89 -9.21 7.24
CA PHE A 223 10.49 -8.82 7.23
C PHE A 223 9.64 -9.65 6.25
N LEU A 224 10.17 -9.90 5.04
CA LEU A 224 9.54 -10.72 4.00
C LEU A 224 9.39 -12.18 4.46
N ASP A 225 10.39 -12.71 5.17
CA ASP A 225 10.40 -14.11 5.56
C ASP A 225 9.54 -14.45 6.78
N ASP A 226 9.40 -13.51 7.71
CA ASP A 226 8.63 -13.70 8.94
C ASP A 226 7.11 -13.80 8.67
N SER A 227 6.52 -14.95 9.05
CA SER A 227 5.10 -15.23 8.90
C SER A 227 4.20 -14.50 9.88
N TYR A 228 4.74 -13.92 10.95
CA TYR A 228 3.97 -13.07 11.88
C TYR A 228 3.67 -11.69 11.29
N ASN A 229 4.36 -11.31 10.21
CA ASN A 229 4.09 -10.07 9.51
C ASN A 229 2.89 -10.22 8.57
N LEU A 230 2.09 -9.16 8.48
CA LEU A 230 0.97 -9.12 7.54
C LEU A 230 1.51 -9.25 6.12
N VAL A 231 0.91 -10.15 5.31
CA VAL A 231 1.34 -10.44 3.94
C VAL A 231 1.48 -9.18 3.09
N TYR A 232 0.60 -8.21 3.30
CA TYR A 232 0.69 -6.88 2.71
C TYR A 232 2.08 -6.22 2.82
N TYR A 233 2.61 -6.10 4.04
CA TYR A 233 3.91 -5.47 4.28
C TYR A 233 5.08 -6.36 3.84
N ARG A 234 4.86 -7.68 3.80
CA ARG A 234 5.82 -8.64 3.24
C ARG A 234 5.97 -8.45 1.72
N ILE A 235 4.85 -8.29 1.01
CA ILE A 235 4.84 -7.96 -0.43
C ILE A 235 5.60 -6.64 -0.68
N LEU A 236 5.31 -5.60 0.11
CA LEU A 236 6.02 -4.31 0.02
C LEU A 236 7.52 -4.43 0.29
N ALA A 237 7.93 -5.24 1.27
CA ALA A 237 9.35 -5.51 1.51
C ALA A 237 10.02 -6.21 0.31
N GLY A 238 9.37 -7.21 -0.28
CA GLY A 238 9.84 -7.87 -1.50
C GLY A 238 9.94 -6.92 -2.70
N GLN A 239 8.94 -6.06 -2.89
CA GLN A 239 8.94 -5.02 -3.93
C GLN A 239 10.11 -4.04 -3.74
N TYR A 240 10.32 -3.57 -2.52
CA TYR A 240 11.44 -2.68 -2.18
C TYR A 240 12.78 -3.33 -2.55
N LEU A 241 12.99 -4.58 -2.14
CA LEU A 241 14.22 -5.32 -2.42
C LEU A 241 14.48 -5.47 -3.92
N LEU A 242 13.47 -5.80 -4.72
CA LEU A 242 13.63 -5.99 -6.16
C LEU A 242 13.86 -4.68 -6.93
N GLN A 243 13.41 -3.54 -6.41
CA GLN A 243 13.48 -2.25 -7.10
C GLN A 243 14.64 -1.36 -6.67
N LYS A 244 14.95 -1.34 -5.38
CA LYS A 244 15.83 -0.33 -4.77
C LYS A 244 17.12 -0.92 -4.22
N SER A 245 17.14 -2.22 -3.91
CA SER A 245 18.34 -2.85 -3.36
C SER A 245 19.22 -3.41 -4.47
N PRO A 246 20.54 -3.18 -4.44
CA PRO A 246 21.46 -3.98 -5.24
C PRO A 246 21.42 -5.44 -4.73
N LEU A 247 20.96 -6.34 -5.61
CA LEU A 247 20.91 -7.77 -5.38
C LEU A 247 22.01 -8.45 -6.20
N ASP A 248 23.25 -8.38 -5.70
CA ASP A 248 24.41 -8.98 -6.37
C ASP A 248 24.32 -10.52 -6.44
N ASP A 249 23.56 -11.13 -5.53
CA ASP A 249 23.32 -12.57 -5.49
C ASP A 249 21.99 -12.92 -6.18
N ALA A 250 22.10 -13.56 -7.34
CA ALA A 250 20.95 -14.04 -8.12
C ALA A 250 20.05 -14.98 -7.30
N LYS A 251 20.61 -15.76 -6.37
CA LYS A 251 19.83 -16.66 -5.52
C LYS A 251 18.90 -15.90 -4.58
N ILE A 252 19.39 -14.82 -3.95
CA ILE A 252 18.55 -13.98 -3.08
C ILE A 252 17.38 -13.41 -3.87
N ARG A 253 17.63 -12.98 -5.11
CA ARG A 253 16.59 -12.48 -6.00
C ARG A 253 15.56 -13.57 -6.33
N ASP A 254 16.01 -14.77 -6.71
CA ASP A 254 15.13 -15.91 -6.99
C ASP A 254 14.28 -16.28 -5.76
N ASP A 255 14.86 -16.25 -4.56
CA ASP A 255 14.16 -16.53 -3.30
C ASP A 255 13.05 -15.48 -3.03
N ILE A 256 13.33 -14.19 -3.27
CA ILE A 256 12.33 -13.11 -3.15
C ILE A 256 11.19 -13.29 -4.16
N GLU A 257 11.52 -13.50 -5.44
CA GLU A 257 10.51 -13.70 -6.50
C GLU A 257 9.67 -14.95 -6.24
N PHE A 258 10.29 -16.04 -5.77
CA PHE A 258 9.59 -17.25 -5.37
C PHE A 258 8.62 -16.98 -4.23
N LYS A 259 9.04 -16.25 -3.19
CA LYS A 259 8.17 -15.91 -2.05
C LYS A 259 6.95 -15.08 -2.50
N LEU A 260 7.16 -14.08 -3.35
CA LEU A 260 6.06 -13.30 -3.93
C LEU A 260 5.10 -14.17 -4.75
N LEU A 261 5.63 -15.13 -5.53
CA LEU A 261 4.81 -16.07 -6.29
C LEU A 261 4.00 -16.99 -5.38
N THR A 262 4.51 -17.34 -4.19
CA THR A 262 3.74 -18.10 -3.21
C THR A 262 2.53 -17.32 -2.72
N PHE A 263 2.67 -16.01 -2.42
CA PHE A 263 1.53 -15.16 -2.05
C PHE A 263 0.54 -14.99 -3.20
N ALA A 264 1.02 -14.82 -4.44
CA ALA A 264 0.15 -14.67 -5.60
C ALA A 264 -0.73 -15.92 -5.88
N ARG A 265 -0.20 -17.10 -5.56
CA ARG A 265 -0.86 -18.40 -5.81
C ARG A 265 -1.74 -18.89 -4.67
N ASP A 266 -1.55 -18.36 -3.47
CA ASP A 266 -2.30 -18.76 -2.28
C ASP A 266 -3.79 -18.43 -2.43
N GLN A 267 -4.65 -19.45 -2.41
CA GLN A 267 -6.09 -19.26 -2.58
C GLN A 267 -6.79 -18.79 -1.30
N ASP A 268 -6.11 -18.89 -0.16
CA ASP A 268 -6.66 -18.46 1.14
C ASP A 268 -6.41 -16.96 1.38
N LEU A 269 -5.55 -16.33 0.58
CA LEU A 269 -5.35 -14.88 0.60
C LEU A 269 -6.45 -14.15 -0.17
N ASP A 270 -6.78 -12.96 0.29
CA ASP A 270 -7.70 -12.08 -0.40
C ASP A 270 -7.17 -11.70 -1.79
N TYR A 271 -8.13 -11.41 -2.67
CA TYR A 271 -7.90 -11.09 -4.07
C TYR A 271 -6.82 -10.00 -4.25
N ASP A 272 -6.90 -8.92 -3.46
CA ASP A 272 -6.05 -7.75 -3.61
C ASP A 272 -4.60 -8.08 -3.28
N ARG A 273 -4.35 -8.88 -2.22
CA ARG A 273 -2.98 -9.29 -1.86
C ARG A 273 -2.34 -10.20 -2.90
N ARG A 274 -3.13 -11.10 -3.50
CA ARG A 274 -2.65 -11.98 -4.56
C ARG A 274 -2.30 -11.18 -5.82
N ALA A 275 -3.16 -10.23 -6.19
CA ALA A 275 -2.94 -9.33 -7.30
C ALA A 275 -1.71 -8.45 -7.06
N ASP A 276 -1.57 -7.84 -5.89
CA ASP A 276 -0.40 -7.02 -5.52
C ASP A 276 0.92 -7.81 -5.64
N ALA A 277 0.96 -9.05 -5.15
CA ALA A 277 2.16 -9.88 -5.24
C ALA A 277 2.53 -10.21 -6.70
N ALA A 278 1.53 -10.55 -7.52
CA ALA A 278 1.72 -10.82 -8.94
C ALA A 278 2.16 -9.55 -9.70
N ASP A 279 1.58 -8.39 -9.40
CA ASP A 279 1.95 -7.09 -9.99
C ASP A 279 3.41 -6.73 -9.73
N VAL A 280 3.91 -6.97 -8.53
CA VAL A 280 5.34 -6.76 -8.22
C VAL A 280 6.20 -7.60 -9.16
N ILE A 281 5.90 -8.89 -9.29
CA ILE A 281 6.67 -9.80 -10.15
C ILE A 281 6.53 -9.42 -11.63
N LEU A 282 5.34 -9.03 -12.08
CA LEU A 282 5.09 -8.63 -13.46
C LEU A 282 5.96 -7.43 -13.86
N ASN A 283 6.12 -6.47 -12.95
CA ASN A 283 6.90 -5.27 -13.19
C ASN A 283 8.40 -5.51 -13.09
N VAL A 284 8.86 -6.19 -12.03
CA VAL A 284 10.27 -6.21 -11.66
C VAL A 284 10.88 -7.59 -11.53
N GLY A 285 10.14 -8.67 -11.77
CA GLY A 285 10.63 -10.04 -11.75
C GLY A 285 11.42 -10.44 -13.00
N CYS A 286 11.99 -11.65 -13.01
CA CYS A 286 12.61 -12.21 -14.20
C CYS A 286 11.56 -12.57 -15.26
N GLU A 287 11.96 -12.64 -16.54
CA GLU A 287 11.04 -12.88 -17.66
C GLU A 287 10.20 -14.16 -17.50
N TYR A 288 10.79 -15.21 -16.93
CA TYR A 288 10.06 -16.45 -16.63
C TYR A 288 8.93 -16.22 -15.60
N ASN A 289 9.24 -15.55 -14.49
CA ASN A 289 8.27 -15.29 -13.43
C ASN A 289 7.21 -14.26 -13.85
N LYS A 290 7.55 -13.32 -14.74
CA LYS A 290 6.58 -12.40 -15.36
C LYS A 290 5.49 -13.12 -16.13
N ILE A 291 5.83 -14.17 -16.89
CA ILE A 291 4.84 -15.00 -17.62
C ILE A 291 3.88 -15.65 -16.63
N ILE A 292 4.41 -16.17 -15.52
CA ILE A 292 3.60 -16.78 -14.46
C ILE A 292 2.69 -15.73 -13.82
N ALA A 293 3.23 -14.59 -13.40
CA ALA A 293 2.47 -13.50 -12.81
C ALA A 293 1.33 -13.02 -13.73
N ARG A 294 1.60 -12.88 -15.03
CA ARG A 294 0.59 -12.51 -16.04
C ARG A 294 -0.55 -13.53 -16.08
N SER A 295 -0.24 -14.83 -16.07
CA SER A 295 -1.29 -15.86 -16.05
C SER A 295 -2.11 -15.85 -14.74
N ILE A 296 -1.48 -15.54 -13.61
CA ILE A 296 -2.17 -15.36 -12.32
C ILE A 296 -3.12 -14.17 -12.39
N ILE A 297 -2.67 -13.00 -12.84
CA ILE A 297 -3.51 -11.79 -12.98
C ILE A 297 -4.69 -12.05 -13.92
N MET A 298 -4.46 -12.70 -15.06
CA MET A 298 -5.54 -13.09 -15.98
C MET A 298 -6.56 -14.00 -15.29
N SER A 299 -6.10 -15.00 -14.52
CA SER A 299 -6.97 -15.91 -13.77
C SER A 299 -7.72 -15.22 -12.62
N LEU A 300 -7.10 -14.25 -11.96
CA LEU A 300 -7.73 -13.47 -10.91
C LEU A 300 -8.89 -12.65 -11.50
N GLY A 301 -8.67 -12.01 -12.65
CA GLY A 301 -9.69 -11.22 -13.34
C GLY A 301 -10.95 -11.99 -13.75
N THR A 302 -10.93 -13.32 -13.84
CA THR A 302 -12.10 -14.12 -14.27
C THR A 302 -12.97 -14.64 -13.12
N VAL A 303 -12.50 -14.59 -11.87
CA VAL A 303 -13.18 -15.25 -10.72
C VAL A 303 -14.34 -14.43 -10.15
N GLY A 304 -14.44 -13.13 -10.44
CA GLY A 304 -15.51 -12.25 -9.95
C GLY A 304 -16.60 -12.00 -11.01
N GLY A 305 -17.57 -12.91 -11.13
CA GLY A 305 -18.61 -12.93 -12.19
C GLY A 305 -19.62 -11.78 -12.24
N ASN A 306 -19.24 -10.52 -11.97
CA ASN A 306 -20.03 -9.32 -12.27
C ASN A 306 -19.09 -8.12 -12.47
N VAL A 307 -18.47 -8.01 -13.65
CA VAL A 307 -17.80 -6.79 -14.09
C VAL A 307 -18.87 -5.72 -14.30
N LYS A 308 -19.03 -4.77 -13.35
CA LYS A 308 -20.07 -3.72 -13.41
C LYS A 308 -19.70 -2.60 -14.39
N THR A 309 -18.43 -2.30 -14.57
CA THR A 309 -17.93 -1.29 -15.52
C THR A 309 -16.60 -1.72 -16.14
N ILE A 310 -16.19 -1.06 -17.24
CA ILE A 310 -14.84 -1.22 -17.83
C ILE A 310 -13.77 -0.94 -16.76
N PHE A 311 -13.99 -0.02 -15.83
CA PHE A 311 -13.00 0.33 -14.82
C PHE A 311 -12.95 -0.68 -13.65
N ASP A 312 -14.01 -1.46 -13.44
CA ASP A 312 -14.05 -2.52 -12.42
C ASP A 312 -13.42 -3.83 -12.86
N ASN A 313 -13.09 -3.97 -14.16
CA ASN A 313 -12.34 -5.13 -14.61
C ASN A 313 -10.89 -4.94 -14.19
N ALA A 314 -10.45 -5.66 -13.15
CA ALA A 314 -9.06 -5.67 -12.70
C ALA A 314 -8.06 -6.04 -13.82
N GLN A 315 -8.53 -6.63 -14.93
CA GLN A 315 -7.73 -6.86 -16.14
C GLN A 315 -7.38 -5.57 -16.92
N ASN A 316 -8.16 -4.49 -16.78
CA ASN A 316 -7.98 -3.28 -17.58
C ASN A 316 -6.86 -2.38 -17.08
N VAL A 317 -6.40 -2.53 -15.83
CA VAL A 317 -5.24 -1.78 -15.31
C VAL A 317 -3.94 -2.17 -16.03
N HIS A 318 -3.90 -3.34 -16.68
CA HIS A 318 -2.77 -3.81 -17.50
C HIS A 318 -3.01 -3.72 -19.00
N ASN A 319 -3.99 -2.90 -19.42
CA ASN A 319 -4.13 -2.59 -20.84
C ASN A 319 -3.01 -1.63 -21.24
N GLU A 320 -2.18 -2.04 -22.20
CA GLU A 320 -1.02 -1.29 -22.70
C GLU A 320 -1.38 0.18 -23.01
N LYS A 321 -2.60 0.45 -23.49
CA LYS A 321 -3.06 1.82 -23.79
C LYS A 321 -3.47 2.63 -22.57
N ILE A 322 -3.97 1.99 -21.52
CA ILE A 322 -4.20 2.65 -20.23
C ILE A 322 -2.85 2.98 -19.61
N GLU A 323 -1.88 2.06 -19.67
CA GLU A 323 -0.50 2.32 -19.24
C GLU A 323 0.16 3.45 -20.03
N GLU A 324 -0.04 3.52 -21.35
CA GLU A 324 0.41 4.64 -22.20
C GLU A 324 -0.24 5.95 -21.76
N SER A 325 -1.57 5.98 -21.57
CA SER A 325 -2.28 7.18 -21.13
C SER A 325 -1.84 7.63 -19.73
N VAL A 326 -1.64 6.69 -18.82
CA VAL A 326 -1.06 6.92 -17.49
C VAL A 326 0.35 7.51 -17.63
N ALA A 327 1.18 6.96 -18.52
CA ALA A 327 2.53 7.46 -18.75
C ALA A 327 2.55 8.89 -19.34
N GLU A 328 1.64 9.22 -20.25
CA GLU A 328 1.46 10.59 -20.78
C GLU A 328 1.06 11.58 -19.69
N VAL A 329 0.14 11.20 -18.81
CA VAL A 329 -0.25 12.07 -17.69
C VAL A 329 0.87 12.19 -16.66
N LEU A 330 1.64 11.13 -16.40
CA LEU A 330 2.82 11.18 -15.55
C LEU A 330 3.94 12.04 -16.14
N GLU A 331 4.10 12.04 -17.46
CA GLU A 331 4.98 12.98 -18.17
C GLU A 331 4.55 14.42 -17.91
N PHE A 332 3.26 14.72 -18.08
CA PHE A 332 2.72 16.03 -17.78
C PHE A 332 2.93 16.43 -16.31
N LEU A 333 2.56 15.57 -15.35
CA LEU A 333 2.73 15.83 -13.92
C LEU A 333 4.21 16.07 -13.55
N SER A 334 5.16 15.47 -14.27
CA SER A 334 6.58 15.72 -14.05
C SER A 334 6.99 17.17 -14.37
N THR A 335 6.25 17.87 -15.24
CA THR A 335 6.49 19.28 -15.60
C THR A 335 5.89 20.28 -14.61
N ILE A 336 4.96 19.85 -13.75
CA ILE A 336 4.31 20.72 -12.78
C ILE A 336 5.21 20.90 -11.56
N ASP A 337 5.49 22.13 -11.15
CA ASP A 337 6.19 22.37 -9.89
C ASP A 337 5.34 21.99 -8.68
N LEU A 338 5.98 21.48 -7.62
CA LEU A 338 5.29 21.24 -6.36
C LEU A 338 4.86 22.59 -5.76
N LEU A 339 3.67 22.61 -5.16
CA LEU A 339 3.16 23.78 -4.46
C LEU A 339 4.15 24.20 -3.37
N LYS A 340 4.38 25.51 -3.23
CA LYS A 340 5.20 26.11 -2.18
C LYS A 340 4.33 26.82 -1.15
N ILE A 341 4.68 26.66 0.12
CA ILE A 341 4.08 27.39 1.24
C ILE A 341 5.21 28.08 2.00
N GLY A 342 5.29 29.40 1.83
CA GLY A 342 6.51 30.14 2.15
C GLY A 342 7.65 29.68 1.23
N ASP A 343 8.80 29.35 1.83
CA ASP A 343 9.99 28.92 1.09
C ASP A 343 10.10 27.40 0.88
N ASN A 344 9.18 26.63 1.47
CA ASN A 344 9.22 25.17 1.46
C ASN A 344 8.19 24.60 0.47
N TYR A 345 8.59 23.55 -0.26
CA TYR A 345 7.65 22.73 -1.01
C TYR A 345 6.75 21.94 -0.04
N ILE A 346 5.49 21.72 -0.43
CA ILE A 346 4.61 20.83 0.33
C ILE A 346 5.17 19.41 0.35
N ASP A 347 4.91 18.72 1.46
CA ASP A 347 5.20 17.30 1.63
C ASP A 347 3.91 16.50 1.83
N PHE A 348 4.06 15.18 2.00
CA PHE A 348 2.94 14.28 2.22
C PHE A 348 2.15 14.64 3.47
N ASP A 349 2.83 15.01 4.55
CA ASP A 349 2.20 15.31 5.85
C ASP A 349 1.31 16.54 5.74
N TYR A 350 1.77 17.57 5.02
CA TYR A 350 0.95 18.73 4.69
C TYR A 350 -0.31 18.34 3.91
N ALA A 351 -0.16 17.66 2.77
CA ALA A 351 -1.29 17.30 1.91
C ALA A 351 -2.29 16.38 2.63
N ASN A 352 -1.79 15.40 3.40
CA ASN A 352 -2.59 14.51 4.24
C ASN A 352 -3.36 15.28 5.32
N ALA A 353 -2.73 16.25 5.99
CA ALA A 353 -3.40 17.10 6.97
C ALA A 353 -4.55 17.91 6.33
N GLN A 354 -4.37 18.40 5.11
CA GLN A 354 -5.44 19.09 4.38
C GLN A 354 -6.62 18.15 4.05
N ILE A 355 -6.35 16.90 3.66
CA ILE A 355 -7.40 15.89 3.45
C ILE A 355 -8.15 15.60 4.76
N GLU A 356 -7.45 15.43 5.89
CA GLU A 356 -8.09 15.22 7.19
C GLU A 356 -8.94 16.43 7.63
N LEU A 357 -8.54 17.66 7.31
CA LEU A 357 -9.37 18.85 7.54
C LEU A 357 -10.68 18.80 6.74
N ILE A 358 -10.63 18.42 5.46
CA ILE A 358 -11.83 18.28 4.62
C ILE A 358 -12.76 17.18 5.15
N LEU A 359 -12.20 16.05 5.59
CA LEU A 359 -12.97 14.96 6.20
C LEU A 359 -13.62 15.39 7.52
N LYS A 360 -12.91 16.19 8.33
CA LYS A 360 -13.43 16.76 9.57
C LYS A 360 -14.60 17.71 9.30
N ASP A 361 -14.48 18.59 8.31
CA ASP A 361 -15.56 19.51 7.92
C ASP A 361 -16.83 18.75 7.48
N ARG A 362 -16.67 17.72 6.63
CA ARG A 362 -17.77 16.82 6.25
C ARG A 362 -18.40 16.11 7.46
N LYS A 363 -17.59 15.65 8.42
CA LYS A 363 -18.07 15.05 9.68
C LYS A 363 -18.88 16.06 10.50
N GLU A 364 -18.45 17.32 10.58
CA GLU A 364 -19.16 18.37 11.30
C GLU A 364 -20.54 18.68 10.66
N HIS A 365 -20.63 18.69 9.33
CA HIS A 365 -21.92 18.80 8.63
C HIS A 365 -22.89 17.64 8.97
N ILE A 366 -22.40 16.39 8.99
CA ILE A 366 -23.20 15.22 9.39
C ILE A 366 -23.65 15.33 10.86
N VAL A 367 -22.75 15.77 11.76
CA VAL A 367 -23.07 16.00 13.17
C VAL A 367 -24.19 17.03 13.32
N GLN A 368 -24.11 18.15 12.61
CA GLN A 368 -25.14 19.20 12.66
C GLN A 368 -26.50 18.68 12.17
N ASN A 369 -26.52 17.95 11.05
CA ASN A 369 -27.73 17.35 10.51
C ASN A 369 -28.36 16.31 11.46
N ASN A 370 -27.55 15.55 12.18
CA ASN A 370 -28.02 14.52 13.11
C ASN A 370 -28.42 15.07 14.49
N ARG A 371 -27.81 16.17 14.96
CA ARG A 371 -28.25 16.86 16.19
C ARG A 371 -29.70 17.32 16.12
N ILE A 372 -30.16 17.72 14.94
CA ILE A 372 -31.56 18.13 14.72
C ILE A 372 -32.53 16.94 14.89
N LYS A 373 -32.07 15.71 14.64
CA LYS A 373 -32.90 14.50 14.64
C LYS A 373 -32.87 13.72 15.96
N ASN A 374 -31.90 13.97 16.83
CA ASN A 374 -31.62 13.09 17.97
C ASN A 374 -32.00 13.74 19.30
N THR A 375 -33.01 13.19 19.98
CA THR A 375 -33.51 13.63 21.30
C THR A 375 -33.21 12.64 22.43
N HIS A 376 -32.22 11.75 22.27
CA HIS A 376 -31.95 10.73 23.28
C HIS A 376 -31.32 11.29 24.58
N PRO A 377 -31.66 10.74 25.75
CA PRO A 377 -31.16 11.21 27.05
C PRO A 377 -29.66 10.91 27.27
N ASN A 378 -29.02 11.74 28.12
CA ASN A 378 -27.56 11.85 28.35
C ASN A 378 -26.82 10.61 28.90
N ASN A 379 -27.49 9.48 29.18
CA ASN A 379 -26.87 8.28 29.77
C ASN A 379 -26.61 7.15 28.76
N SER A 380 -26.37 7.48 27.49
CA SER A 380 -26.29 6.48 26.41
C SER A 380 -24.89 6.41 25.78
N LYS A 381 -24.59 5.28 25.12
CA LYS A 381 -23.32 5.03 24.42
C LYS A 381 -23.07 6.11 23.35
N LYS A 382 -21.81 6.45 23.06
CA LYS A 382 -21.46 7.42 22.00
C LYS A 382 -21.30 6.72 20.66
N CYS A 383 -21.83 7.33 19.60
CA CYS A 383 -21.59 6.93 18.22
C CYS A 383 -20.09 6.99 17.90
N LYS A 384 -19.54 5.92 17.32
CA LYS A 384 -18.11 5.83 16.96
C LYS A 384 -17.66 6.94 15.99
N TYR A 385 -18.57 7.38 15.10
CA TYR A 385 -18.28 8.42 14.11
C TYR A 385 -18.54 9.83 14.62
N CYS A 386 -19.79 10.19 14.92
CA CYS A 386 -20.20 11.57 15.23
C CYS A 386 -20.24 11.92 16.73
N GLU A 387 -19.91 10.96 17.61
CA GLU A 387 -19.88 11.09 19.08
C GLU A 387 -21.22 11.46 19.75
N LEU A 388 -22.33 11.48 19.01
CA LEU A 388 -23.67 11.66 19.55
C LEU A 388 -24.15 10.43 20.34
N CYS A 389 -25.05 10.65 21.29
CA CYS A 389 -25.72 9.64 22.10
C CYS A 389 -26.55 8.65 21.24
N ILE A 390 -26.36 7.34 21.45
CA ILE A 390 -27.05 6.24 20.77
C ILE A 390 -27.49 5.15 21.74
N GLN A 391 -28.51 4.38 21.36
CA GLN A 391 -28.92 3.20 22.11
C GLN A 391 -27.76 2.20 22.25
N GLU A 392 -27.67 1.50 23.39
CA GLU A 392 -26.51 0.65 23.75
C GLU A 392 -26.17 -0.43 22.69
N GLU A 393 -27.19 -0.92 21.98
CA GLU A 393 -27.07 -1.97 20.95
C GLU A 393 -26.46 -1.50 19.63
N HIS A 394 -26.33 -0.19 19.40
CA HIS A 394 -25.82 0.35 18.15
C HIS A 394 -24.37 0.85 18.30
N GLU A 395 -23.63 0.88 17.20
CA GLU A 395 -22.30 1.53 17.13
C GLU A 395 -22.38 2.92 16.47
N TYR A 396 -23.40 3.14 15.64
CA TYR A 396 -23.62 4.37 14.88
C TYR A 396 -25.03 4.90 15.08
N CYS A 397 -25.20 6.23 14.99
CA CYS A 397 -26.51 6.86 15.18
C CYS A 397 -27.40 6.80 13.93
N THR A 398 -26.79 6.67 12.75
CA THR A 398 -27.46 6.64 11.44
C THR A 398 -26.65 5.78 10.46
N SER A 399 -27.29 5.27 9.41
CA SER A 399 -26.60 4.59 8.30
C SER A 399 -25.61 5.52 7.57
N GLU A 400 -25.92 6.81 7.50
CA GLU A 400 -25.03 7.85 6.97
C GLU A 400 -23.72 7.93 7.79
N CYS A 401 -23.80 7.86 9.12
CA CYS A 401 -22.61 7.81 9.98
C CYS A 401 -21.78 6.53 9.76
N THR A 402 -22.43 5.38 9.55
CA THR A 402 -21.72 4.12 9.24
C THR A 402 -20.96 4.25 7.92
N LEU A 403 -21.65 4.69 6.84
CA LEU A 403 -21.04 4.87 5.52
C LEU A 403 -19.91 5.90 5.52
N ALA A 404 -20.08 7.00 6.27
CA ALA A 404 -19.07 8.04 6.38
C ALA A 404 -17.82 7.58 7.15
N ASP A 405 -17.98 6.78 8.21
CA ASP A 405 -16.84 6.17 8.92
C ASP A 405 -16.11 5.19 8.01
N GLU A 406 -16.83 4.28 7.36
CA GLU A 406 -16.25 3.32 6.40
C GLU A 406 -15.47 4.02 5.29
N ARG A 407 -16.03 5.07 4.69
CA ARG A 407 -15.36 5.91 3.69
C ARG A 407 -14.09 6.54 4.24
N GLN A 408 -14.14 7.13 5.43
CA GLN A 408 -12.97 7.74 6.06
C GLN A 408 -11.87 6.72 6.37
N GLN A 409 -12.22 5.51 6.83
CA GLN A 409 -11.26 4.44 7.04
C GLN A 409 -10.63 3.98 5.72
N ARG A 410 -11.42 3.83 4.64
CA ARG A 410 -10.90 3.50 3.31
C ARG A 410 -9.91 4.54 2.80
N ILE A 411 -10.24 5.83 2.91
CA ILE A 411 -9.34 6.93 2.52
C ILE A 411 -8.04 6.89 3.33
N ARG A 412 -8.11 6.64 4.64
CA ARG A 412 -6.89 6.52 5.48
C ARG A 412 -6.03 5.33 5.11
N VAL A 413 -6.64 4.18 4.78
CA VAL A 413 -5.92 3.02 4.26
C VAL A 413 -5.21 3.37 2.95
N ALA A 414 -5.88 4.07 2.04
CA ALA A 414 -5.29 4.51 0.78
C ALA A 414 -4.12 5.49 0.98
N LEU A 415 -4.30 6.51 1.83
CA LEU A 415 -3.24 7.47 2.16
C LEU A 415 -2.05 6.79 2.83
N ASN A 416 -2.29 5.80 3.71
CA ASN A 416 -1.23 5.01 4.30
C ASN A 416 -0.46 4.22 3.23
N ARG A 417 -1.16 3.58 2.29
CA ARG A 417 -0.52 2.87 1.16
C ARG A 417 0.31 3.84 0.32
N ILE A 418 -0.25 4.98 -0.10
CA ILE A 418 0.47 6.02 -0.84
C ILE A 418 1.76 6.41 -0.11
N TYR A 419 1.70 6.59 1.21
CA TYR A 419 2.86 6.98 2.02
C TYR A 419 3.96 5.92 2.11
N ILE A 420 3.62 4.63 2.23
CA ILE A 420 4.59 3.55 2.44
C ILE A 420 5.08 2.92 1.13
N ASP A 421 4.31 3.04 0.05
CA ASP A 421 4.69 2.48 -1.25
C ASP A 421 5.94 3.17 -1.79
N ARG A 422 6.94 2.37 -2.15
CA ARG A 422 8.20 2.85 -2.75
C ARG A 422 8.33 2.42 -4.20
N ALA A 423 7.28 1.82 -4.76
CA ALA A 423 7.21 1.45 -6.16
C ALA A 423 7.49 2.66 -7.06
N LEU A 424 8.31 2.42 -8.08
CA LEU A 424 8.52 3.37 -9.15
C LEU A 424 7.55 3.07 -10.29
N TYR A 425 6.77 4.08 -10.68
CA TYR A 425 5.79 4.02 -11.75
C TYR A 425 6.30 4.79 -12.96
N SER A 426 6.12 4.19 -14.15
CA SER A 426 6.54 4.70 -15.46
C SER A 426 8.06 4.92 -15.63
N LYS A 427 8.46 5.32 -16.84
CA LYS A 427 9.84 5.74 -17.16
C LYS A 427 10.30 7.01 -16.41
N TYR A 428 9.39 7.73 -15.76
CA TYR A 428 9.68 8.95 -14.99
C TYR A 428 10.04 8.69 -13.52
N ASN A 429 10.04 7.42 -13.08
CA ASN A 429 10.41 7.04 -11.70
C ASN A 429 9.62 7.78 -10.62
N ASN A 430 8.31 7.96 -10.84
CA ASN A 430 7.45 8.60 -9.84
C ASN A 430 7.00 7.57 -8.80
N THR A 431 6.99 7.92 -7.52
CA THR A 431 6.34 7.13 -6.46
C THR A 431 4.87 7.54 -6.31
N LEU A 432 4.04 6.74 -5.64
CA LEU A 432 2.66 7.15 -5.33
C LEU A 432 2.61 8.48 -4.56
N VAL A 433 3.54 8.70 -3.61
CA VAL A 433 3.67 9.98 -2.90
C VAL A 433 3.89 11.13 -3.87
N ASN A 434 4.82 11.00 -4.82
CA ASN A 434 5.11 12.05 -5.78
C ASN A 434 3.89 12.33 -6.68
N ILE A 435 3.26 11.28 -7.21
CA ILE A 435 2.03 11.39 -8.02
C ILE A 435 0.94 12.14 -7.24
N PHE A 436 0.68 11.73 -6.00
CA PHE A 436 -0.29 12.37 -5.12
C PHE A 436 0.03 13.85 -4.86
N LEU A 437 1.30 14.19 -4.56
CA LEU A 437 1.71 15.58 -4.30
C LEU A 437 1.61 16.47 -5.54
N LYS A 438 1.93 15.95 -6.74
CA LYS A 438 1.78 16.68 -8.01
C LYS A 438 0.32 16.92 -8.34
N ILE A 439 -0.54 15.90 -8.20
CA ILE A 439 -1.98 16.05 -8.39
C ILE A 439 -2.56 17.05 -7.40
N TYR A 440 -2.17 16.96 -6.13
CA TYR A 440 -2.63 17.89 -5.11
C TYR A 440 -2.18 19.33 -5.45
N SER A 441 -0.92 19.51 -5.84
CA SER A 441 -0.39 20.82 -6.26
C SER A 441 -1.15 21.40 -7.45
N TYR A 442 -1.44 20.57 -8.47
CA TYR A 442 -2.22 20.97 -9.65
C TYR A 442 -3.66 21.36 -9.29
N LEU A 443 -4.32 20.55 -8.45
CA LEU A 443 -5.67 20.82 -7.98
C LEU A 443 -5.78 22.15 -7.23
N GLN A 444 -4.74 22.54 -6.46
CA GLN A 444 -4.78 23.80 -5.69
C GLN A 444 -4.75 25.06 -6.58
N THR A 445 -4.25 24.96 -7.82
CA THR A 445 -4.13 26.08 -8.75
C THR A 445 -5.19 26.06 -9.86
N HIS A 446 -6.03 25.03 -9.92
CA HIS A 446 -7.03 24.85 -10.98
C HIS A 446 -8.37 25.52 -10.62
N ASP A 447 -9.06 26.08 -11.62
CA ASP A 447 -10.35 26.78 -11.42
C ASP A 447 -11.45 25.86 -10.85
N SER A 448 -11.44 24.58 -11.23
CA SER A 448 -12.36 23.54 -10.74
C SER A 448 -11.90 22.81 -9.46
N LYS A 449 -11.13 23.48 -8.60
CA LYS A 449 -10.53 22.88 -7.38
C LYS A 449 -11.51 22.06 -6.53
N ASP A 450 -12.71 22.57 -6.26
CA ASP A 450 -13.67 21.92 -5.35
C ASP A 450 -14.22 20.60 -5.91
N GLU A 451 -14.49 20.58 -7.22
CA GLU A 451 -14.94 19.38 -7.93
C GLU A 451 -13.82 18.32 -7.96
N MET A 452 -12.59 18.74 -8.32
CA MET A 452 -11.43 17.85 -8.30
C MET A 452 -11.11 17.34 -6.89
N THR A 453 -11.34 18.14 -5.85
CA THR A 453 -11.17 17.71 -4.45
C THR A 453 -12.20 16.65 -4.08
N THR A 454 -13.45 16.83 -4.52
CA THR A 454 -14.50 15.83 -4.33
C THR A 454 -14.12 14.52 -5.01
N ARG A 455 -13.65 14.59 -6.27
CA ARG A 455 -13.18 13.44 -7.03
C ARG A 455 -11.96 12.77 -6.42
N LEU A 456 -11.01 13.55 -5.88
CA LEU A 456 -9.85 13.00 -5.14
C LEU A 456 -10.30 12.14 -3.96
N LEU A 457 -11.29 12.58 -3.21
CA LEU A 457 -11.83 11.80 -2.07
C LEU A 457 -12.62 10.57 -2.50
N GLU A 458 -13.23 10.57 -3.69
CA GLU A 458 -13.89 9.40 -4.27
C GLU A 458 -12.85 8.37 -4.73
N GLU A 459 -11.85 8.81 -5.49
CA GLU A 459 -10.77 7.93 -5.95
C GLU A 459 -9.96 7.35 -4.78
N LEU A 460 -9.66 8.15 -3.74
CA LEU A 460 -8.99 7.67 -2.52
C LEU A 460 -9.81 6.61 -1.77
N GLU A 461 -11.14 6.73 -1.78
CA GLU A 461 -12.02 5.73 -1.18
C GLU A 461 -12.00 4.44 -2.00
N GLU A 462 -12.19 4.55 -3.31
CA GLU A 462 -12.27 3.40 -4.22
C GLU A 462 -10.93 2.65 -4.37
N MET A 463 -9.79 3.34 -4.27
CA MET A 463 -8.49 2.68 -4.42
C MET A 463 -8.08 1.80 -3.24
N SER A 464 -8.73 1.94 -2.08
CA SER A 464 -8.36 1.22 -0.85
C SER A 464 -8.38 -0.32 -0.96
N GLY A 465 -9.11 -0.86 -1.94
CA GLY A 465 -9.15 -2.28 -2.30
C GLY A 465 -8.65 -2.53 -3.72
N THR A 466 -7.59 -1.85 -4.15
CA THR A 466 -6.96 -2.07 -5.46
C THR A 466 -5.47 -2.36 -5.34
N CYS A 467 -4.90 -2.92 -6.41
CA CYS A 467 -3.46 -3.15 -6.49
C CYS A 467 -2.69 -1.83 -6.65
N SER A 468 -1.37 -1.92 -6.45
CA SER A 468 -0.41 -0.81 -6.57
C SER A 468 -0.55 0.01 -7.87
N THR A 469 -0.70 -0.67 -9.01
CA THR A 469 -0.91 -0.03 -10.32
C THR A 469 -2.30 0.63 -10.42
N GLY A 470 -3.30 0.06 -9.74
CA GLY A 470 -4.63 0.64 -9.57
C GLY A 470 -4.59 1.97 -8.81
N PHE A 471 -3.77 2.09 -7.77
CA PHE A 471 -3.57 3.37 -7.05
C PHE A 471 -3.06 4.48 -7.97
N ALA A 472 -2.01 4.22 -8.75
CA ALA A 472 -1.45 5.21 -9.68
C ALA A 472 -2.50 5.66 -10.71
N SER A 473 -3.22 4.70 -11.30
CA SER A 473 -4.28 4.97 -12.29
C SER A 473 -5.43 5.79 -11.70
N ARG A 474 -5.90 5.44 -10.49
CA ARG A 474 -6.98 6.16 -9.79
C ARG A 474 -6.58 7.56 -9.34
N LEU A 475 -5.33 7.75 -8.90
CA LEU A 475 -4.81 9.09 -8.65
C LEU A 475 -4.86 9.93 -9.94
N ILE A 476 -4.42 9.38 -11.06
CA ILE A 476 -4.44 10.09 -12.35
C ILE A 476 -5.88 10.37 -12.82
N ASN A 477 -6.84 9.50 -12.52
CA ASN A 477 -8.26 9.74 -12.80
C ASN A 477 -8.77 11.05 -12.19
N VAL A 478 -8.22 11.51 -11.07
CA VAL A 478 -8.63 12.76 -10.39
C VAL A 478 -8.58 13.97 -11.34
N ILE A 479 -7.61 14.00 -12.24
CA ILE A 479 -7.39 15.11 -13.17
C ILE A 479 -7.95 14.85 -14.58
N SER A 480 -8.48 13.65 -14.83
CA SER A 480 -9.09 13.28 -16.11
C SER A 480 -10.40 14.04 -16.32
N GLY A 481 -10.56 14.73 -17.45
CA GLY A 481 -11.70 15.61 -17.74
C GLY A 481 -11.47 17.07 -17.38
N PHE A 482 -10.33 17.41 -16.75
CA PHE A 482 -9.97 18.79 -16.40
C PHE A 482 -8.78 19.24 -17.26
N GLY A 483 -9.00 20.22 -18.15
CA GLY A 483 -8.01 20.65 -19.13
C GLY A 483 -7.91 19.72 -20.34
N ASP A 484 -6.71 19.57 -20.90
CA ASP A 484 -6.46 18.69 -22.06
C ASP A 484 -6.29 17.21 -21.69
N PHE A 485 -6.38 16.89 -20.39
CA PHE A 485 -6.16 15.53 -19.87
C PHE A 485 -7.46 14.76 -19.87
N ASN A 486 -7.57 13.79 -20.75
CA ASN A 486 -8.59 12.77 -20.68
C ASN A 486 -7.86 11.43 -20.73
N ILE A 487 -8.06 10.59 -19.72
CA ILE A 487 -7.62 9.20 -19.81
C ILE A 487 -8.42 8.57 -20.93
N ARG A 488 -7.75 8.33 -22.05
CA ARG A 488 -8.40 7.80 -23.23
C ARG A 488 -8.42 6.30 -23.10
N ILE A 489 -9.60 5.73 -22.88
CA ILE A 489 -9.81 4.34 -23.25
C ILE A 489 -9.61 4.28 -24.77
N SER A 490 -8.93 3.24 -25.23
CA SER A 490 -8.71 3.11 -26.66
C SER A 490 -10.03 2.97 -27.41
N TRP A 491 -10.11 3.54 -28.61
CA TRP A 491 -11.29 3.35 -29.46
C TRP A 491 -11.65 1.88 -29.67
N SER A 492 -10.64 1.00 -29.71
CA SER A 492 -10.85 -0.44 -29.76
C SER A 492 -11.59 -0.95 -28.53
N ASP A 493 -11.19 -0.57 -27.33
CA ASP A 493 -11.77 -1.12 -26.09
C ASP A 493 -13.11 -0.45 -25.78
N GLN A 494 -13.27 0.82 -26.14
CA GLN A 494 -14.56 1.51 -26.09
C GLN A 494 -15.58 0.85 -27.02
N LEU A 495 -15.17 0.48 -28.25
CA LEU A 495 -16.02 -0.29 -29.16
C LEU A 495 -16.35 -1.67 -28.61
N VAL A 496 -15.38 -2.39 -28.06
CA VAL A 496 -15.61 -3.71 -27.44
C VAL A 496 -16.64 -3.62 -26.32
N ALA A 497 -16.50 -2.62 -25.44
CA ALA A 497 -17.40 -2.44 -24.33
C ALA A 497 -18.81 -2.01 -24.77
N ASN A 498 -18.92 -1.06 -25.71
CA ASN A 498 -20.21 -0.64 -26.25
C ASN A 498 -20.92 -1.78 -26.99
N PHE A 499 -20.17 -2.57 -27.78
CA PHE A 499 -20.69 -3.74 -28.48
C PHE A 499 -21.22 -4.78 -27.49
N THR A 500 -20.43 -5.13 -26.48
CA THR A 500 -20.81 -6.08 -25.42
C THR A 500 -22.03 -5.59 -24.64
N GLY A 501 -22.03 -4.30 -24.26
CA GLY A 501 -23.15 -3.68 -23.54
C GLY A 501 -24.45 -3.71 -24.33
N ARG A 502 -24.41 -3.42 -25.63
CA ARG A 502 -25.57 -3.46 -26.53
C ARG A 502 -26.08 -4.88 -26.76
N LEU A 503 -25.20 -5.85 -27.00
CA LEU A 503 -25.61 -7.26 -27.12
C LEU A 503 -26.27 -7.75 -25.85
N ASN A 504 -25.68 -7.51 -24.68
CA ASN A 504 -26.27 -7.87 -23.39
C ASN A 504 -27.63 -7.17 -23.16
N ALA A 505 -27.78 -5.93 -23.62
CA ALA A 505 -29.08 -5.26 -23.61
C ALA A 505 -30.08 -5.97 -24.52
N MET A 506 -29.70 -6.40 -25.72
CA MET A 506 -30.58 -7.15 -26.63
C MET A 506 -30.96 -8.53 -26.08
N VAL A 507 -30.07 -9.21 -25.34
CA VAL A 507 -30.43 -10.48 -24.67
C VAL A 507 -31.58 -10.27 -23.68
N ARG A 508 -31.53 -9.20 -22.88
CA ARG A 508 -32.62 -8.86 -21.93
C ARG A 508 -33.95 -8.55 -22.63
N LYS A 509 -33.91 -8.11 -23.89
CA LYS A 509 -35.10 -7.79 -24.69
C LYS A 509 -35.70 -8.97 -25.45
N ILE A 510 -35.09 -10.17 -25.41
CA ILE A 510 -35.57 -11.32 -26.18
C ILE A 510 -37.06 -11.63 -25.91
N THR A 511 -37.49 -11.51 -24.65
CA THR A 511 -38.84 -11.85 -24.20
C THR A 511 -39.87 -10.73 -24.39
N GLU A 512 -39.45 -9.51 -24.70
CA GLU A 512 -40.32 -8.34 -24.93
C GLU A 512 -41.25 -8.56 -26.14
N GLN A 513 -42.40 -7.89 -26.16
CA GLN A 513 -43.45 -8.11 -27.17
C GLN A 513 -43.04 -7.66 -28.59
N ASP A 514 -42.21 -6.63 -28.68
CA ASP A 514 -41.67 -6.06 -29.91
C ASP A 514 -40.35 -6.71 -30.37
N SER A 515 -39.89 -7.75 -29.66
CA SER A 515 -38.69 -8.52 -30.00
C SER A 515 -38.74 -9.06 -31.43
N ILE A 516 -37.61 -8.96 -32.14
CA ILE A 516 -37.45 -9.55 -33.49
C ILE A 516 -37.68 -11.07 -33.49
N PHE A 517 -37.53 -11.72 -32.34
CA PHE A 517 -37.77 -13.15 -32.16
C PHE A 517 -39.25 -13.50 -32.07
N ARG A 518 -40.14 -12.54 -31.78
CA ARG A 518 -41.60 -12.73 -31.85
C ARG A 518 -42.19 -12.44 -33.23
N THR A 519 -41.47 -11.67 -34.04
CA THR A 519 -41.96 -11.22 -35.36
C THR A 519 -41.16 -11.83 -36.51
N GLY A 520 -39.95 -11.34 -36.76
CA GLY A 520 -39.14 -11.70 -37.93
C GLY A 520 -38.43 -13.06 -37.84
N LYS A 521 -38.14 -13.54 -36.62
CA LYS A 521 -37.36 -14.76 -36.36
C LYS A 521 -38.14 -15.85 -35.60
N LEU A 522 -39.45 -15.67 -35.45
CA LEU A 522 -40.28 -16.59 -34.67
C LEU A 522 -40.26 -18.03 -35.18
N HIS A 523 -40.29 -18.21 -36.50
CA HIS A 523 -40.23 -19.54 -37.10
C HIS A 523 -38.93 -20.27 -36.73
N ASP A 524 -37.78 -19.58 -36.82
CA ASP A 524 -36.46 -20.14 -36.51
C ASP A 524 -36.36 -20.55 -35.03
N VAL A 525 -36.92 -19.72 -34.13
CA VAL A 525 -36.99 -20.01 -32.69
C VAL A 525 -37.80 -21.28 -32.41
N ILE A 526 -39.00 -21.38 -32.99
CA ILE A 526 -39.87 -22.56 -32.78
C ILE A 526 -39.24 -23.81 -33.40
N GLU A 527 -38.56 -23.68 -34.55
CA GLU A 527 -37.83 -24.78 -35.15
C GLU A 527 -36.72 -25.31 -34.22
N LEU A 528 -35.91 -24.42 -33.63
CA LEU A 528 -34.89 -24.79 -32.63
C LEU A 528 -35.54 -25.48 -31.42
N TRP A 529 -36.61 -24.90 -30.89
CA TRP A 529 -37.36 -25.46 -29.76
C TRP A 529 -37.92 -26.86 -30.06
N LEU A 530 -38.51 -27.07 -31.23
CA LEU A 530 -39.02 -28.39 -31.63
C LEU A 530 -37.90 -29.41 -31.84
N ASN A 531 -36.71 -28.97 -32.24
CA ASN A 531 -35.54 -29.84 -32.37
C ASN A 531 -35.02 -30.31 -31.00
N THR A 532 -35.13 -29.51 -29.95
CA THR A 532 -34.82 -29.92 -28.57
C THR A 532 -35.97 -30.72 -27.93
N HIS A 533 -37.21 -30.51 -28.37
CA HIS A 533 -38.42 -31.18 -27.87
C HIS A 533 -38.97 -32.26 -28.83
N CYS A 534 -38.16 -33.29 -29.10
CA CYS A 534 -38.44 -34.30 -30.12
C CYS A 534 -39.78 -35.04 -29.94
N ALA A 535 -40.24 -35.26 -28.70
CA ALA A 535 -41.52 -35.89 -28.40
C ALA A 535 -42.70 -35.05 -28.91
N VAL A 536 -42.65 -33.73 -28.68
CA VAL A 536 -43.66 -32.77 -29.15
C VAL A 536 -43.64 -32.71 -30.67
N LYS A 537 -42.44 -32.58 -31.26
CA LYS A 537 -42.26 -32.58 -32.72
C LYS A 537 -42.84 -33.83 -33.38
N ASN A 538 -42.57 -35.02 -32.83
CA ASN A 538 -43.09 -36.28 -33.36
C ASN A 538 -44.62 -36.38 -33.24
N SER A 539 -45.20 -35.87 -32.15
CA SER A 539 -46.66 -35.77 -32.00
C SER A 539 -47.29 -34.90 -33.09
N VAL A 540 -46.69 -33.75 -33.38
CA VAL A 540 -47.15 -32.84 -34.44
C VAL A 540 -47.01 -33.50 -35.83
N ILE A 541 -45.89 -34.16 -36.10
CA ILE A 541 -45.68 -34.91 -37.36
C ILE A 541 -46.76 -35.99 -37.54
N TYR A 542 -47.06 -36.75 -36.48
CA TYR A 542 -48.10 -37.79 -36.53
C TYR A 542 -49.48 -37.22 -36.84
N LYS A 543 -49.85 -36.08 -36.25
CA LYS A 543 -51.10 -35.38 -36.56
C LYS A 543 -51.16 -34.92 -38.02
N LEU A 544 -50.05 -34.41 -38.55
CA LEU A 544 -49.96 -33.98 -39.96
C LEU A 544 -50.07 -35.14 -40.95
N THR A 545 -49.42 -36.27 -40.68
CA THR A 545 -49.46 -37.44 -41.58
C THR A 545 -50.81 -38.15 -41.52
N ALA A 546 -51.44 -38.21 -40.33
CA ALA A 546 -52.77 -38.78 -40.16
C ALA A 546 -53.87 -37.96 -40.87
N SER A 547 -53.73 -36.64 -40.93
CA SER A 547 -54.76 -35.75 -41.50
C SER A 547 -54.70 -35.59 -43.02
N LYS A 548 -53.52 -35.74 -43.64
CA LYS A 548 -53.33 -35.38 -45.07
C LYS A 548 -53.14 -36.57 -46.03
N SER A 549 -53.13 -37.83 -45.56
CA SER A 549 -52.82 -39.01 -46.39
C SER A 549 -51.51 -38.86 -47.21
N ILE A 550 -50.55 -38.10 -46.68
CA ILE A 550 -49.29 -37.81 -47.36
C ILE A 550 -48.31 -38.95 -47.08
N THR A 551 -47.70 -39.50 -48.14
CA THR A 551 -46.64 -40.52 -48.03
C THR A 551 -45.26 -39.93 -47.72
N ASP A 552 -45.09 -38.62 -47.91
CA ASP A 552 -43.84 -37.90 -47.73
C ASP A 552 -43.70 -37.26 -46.34
N ARG A 553 -42.45 -37.08 -45.88
CA ARG A 553 -42.14 -36.43 -44.60
C ARG A 553 -42.57 -34.95 -44.63
N PRO A 554 -43.37 -34.46 -43.66
CA PRO A 554 -43.78 -33.05 -43.61
C PRO A 554 -42.59 -32.09 -43.58
N LYS A 555 -42.69 -30.94 -44.27
CA LYS A 555 -41.66 -29.89 -44.21
C LYS A 555 -41.70 -29.22 -42.83
N MET A 556 -40.57 -28.68 -42.38
CA MET A 556 -40.51 -28.00 -41.07
C MET A 556 -41.53 -26.85 -40.97
N THR A 557 -41.74 -26.11 -42.06
CA THR A 557 -42.75 -25.05 -42.15
C THR A 557 -44.16 -25.54 -41.84
N ASP A 558 -44.51 -26.76 -42.28
CA ASP A 558 -45.81 -27.36 -42.00
C ASP A 558 -45.91 -27.80 -40.54
N ILE A 559 -44.80 -28.30 -39.96
CA ILE A 559 -44.73 -28.72 -38.56
C ILE A 559 -44.88 -27.51 -37.63
N VAL A 560 -44.18 -26.41 -37.89
CA VAL A 560 -44.31 -25.17 -37.11
C VAL A 560 -45.72 -24.60 -37.21
N ALA A 561 -46.31 -24.58 -38.41
CA ALA A 561 -47.68 -24.10 -38.60
C ALA A 561 -48.71 -24.96 -37.84
N GLU A 562 -48.57 -26.29 -37.87
CA GLU A 562 -49.44 -27.19 -37.11
C GLU A 562 -49.24 -27.04 -35.60
N TYR A 563 -47.99 -26.91 -35.14
CA TYR A 563 -47.69 -26.70 -33.71
C TYR A 563 -48.40 -25.45 -33.17
N LEU A 564 -48.43 -24.38 -33.97
CA LEU A 564 -49.10 -23.12 -33.62
C LEU A 564 -50.62 -23.10 -33.87
N SER A 565 -51.23 -24.20 -34.32
CA SER A 565 -52.66 -24.25 -34.65
C SER A 565 -53.59 -24.12 -33.44
N THR A 566 -53.10 -24.42 -32.23
CA THR A 566 -53.80 -24.23 -30.95
C THR A 566 -52.93 -23.46 -29.98
N ASP A 567 -53.54 -22.69 -29.06
CA ASP A 567 -52.85 -22.02 -27.94
C ASP A 567 -51.62 -21.21 -28.38
N ARG A 568 -51.77 -20.50 -29.52
CA ARG A 568 -50.69 -19.89 -30.27
C ARG A 568 -49.81 -18.97 -29.40
N GLU A 569 -50.42 -18.05 -28.66
CA GLU A 569 -49.68 -17.05 -27.87
C GLU A 569 -48.94 -17.67 -26.68
N ASP A 570 -49.55 -18.67 -26.03
CA ASP A 570 -48.93 -19.38 -24.90
C ASP A 570 -47.71 -20.19 -25.39
N LYS A 571 -47.84 -20.88 -26.53
CA LYS A 571 -46.73 -21.61 -27.15
C LYS A 571 -45.61 -20.68 -27.61
N ILE A 572 -45.95 -19.56 -28.24
CA ILE A 572 -44.96 -18.55 -28.64
C ILE A 572 -44.21 -18.05 -27.41
N THR A 573 -44.93 -17.69 -26.35
CA THR A 573 -44.33 -17.17 -25.12
C THR A 573 -43.41 -18.21 -24.49
N SER A 574 -43.86 -19.45 -24.35
CA SER A 574 -43.04 -20.55 -23.82
C SER A 574 -41.79 -20.82 -24.66
N CYS A 575 -41.89 -20.85 -25.99
CA CYS A 575 -40.72 -21.02 -26.87
C CYS A 575 -39.73 -19.85 -26.76
N ILE A 576 -40.22 -18.62 -26.59
CA ILE A 576 -39.37 -17.42 -26.48
C ILE A 576 -38.66 -17.36 -25.12
N GLU A 577 -39.33 -17.76 -24.04
CA GLU A 577 -38.73 -17.86 -22.71
C GLU A 577 -37.63 -18.93 -22.67
N ASP A 578 -37.89 -20.13 -23.19
CA ASP A 578 -36.86 -21.18 -23.32
C ASP A 578 -35.71 -20.71 -24.21
N PHE A 579 -36.00 -20.07 -25.35
CA PHE A 579 -34.97 -19.51 -26.23
C PHE A 579 -34.07 -18.50 -25.50
N ALA A 580 -34.65 -17.58 -24.72
CA ALA A 580 -33.88 -16.61 -23.93
C ALA A 580 -32.96 -17.31 -22.91
N GLU A 581 -33.49 -18.30 -22.19
CA GLU A 581 -32.73 -19.10 -21.23
C GLU A 581 -31.57 -19.86 -21.91
N GLN A 582 -31.83 -20.51 -23.04
CA GLN A 582 -30.79 -21.20 -23.81
C GLN A 582 -29.73 -20.23 -24.34
N VAL A 583 -30.09 -19.01 -24.77
CA VAL A 583 -29.10 -17.99 -25.18
C VAL A 583 -28.17 -17.66 -24.01
N TYR A 584 -28.69 -17.42 -22.80
CA TYR A 584 -27.85 -17.17 -21.61
C TYR A 584 -26.92 -18.35 -21.31
N ASN A 585 -27.44 -19.58 -21.35
CA ASN A 585 -26.64 -20.78 -21.11
C ASN A 585 -25.53 -20.93 -22.15
N GLU A 586 -25.86 -20.76 -23.43
CA GLU A 586 -24.94 -20.92 -24.55
C GLU A 586 -23.90 -19.79 -24.68
N MET A 587 -24.12 -18.64 -24.06
CA MET A 587 -23.10 -17.57 -23.93
C MET A 587 -21.89 -17.99 -23.10
N THR A 588 -22.04 -18.98 -22.22
CA THR A 588 -20.93 -19.51 -21.39
C THR A 588 -20.14 -20.62 -22.08
N ILE A 589 -20.63 -21.11 -23.22
CA ILE A 589 -20.00 -22.20 -23.97
C ILE A 589 -18.89 -21.63 -24.86
N LYS A 590 -17.70 -22.24 -24.82
CA LYS A 590 -16.57 -21.86 -25.68
C LYS A 590 -16.97 -21.89 -27.16
N SER A 591 -16.52 -20.88 -27.92
CA SER A 591 -16.61 -20.75 -29.39
C SER A 591 -16.28 -22.03 -30.17
N SER A 592 -15.27 -22.79 -29.72
CA SER A 592 -14.87 -24.06 -30.34
C SER A 592 -15.97 -25.13 -30.34
N HIS A 593 -17.00 -24.99 -29.51
CA HIS A 593 -18.17 -25.86 -29.45
C HIS A 593 -19.40 -25.23 -30.12
N PHE A 594 -19.22 -24.57 -31.27
CA PHE A 594 -20.28 -23.88 -32.01
C PHE A 594 -21.53 -24.73 -32.29
N SER A 595 -21.40 -26.06 -32.40
CA SER A 595 -22.54 -26.96 -32.59
C SER A 595 -23.54 -26.90 -31.43
N ASN A 596 -23.06 -26.58 -30.23
CA ASN A 596 -23.83 -26.51 -29.00
C ASN A 596 -24.32 -25.08 -28.70
N ARG A 597 -24.14 -24.14 -29.65
CA ARG A 597 -24.48 -22.72 -29.49
C ARG A 597 -25.55 -22.27 -30.49
N GLN A 598 -26.52 -23.14 -30.82
CA GLN A 598 -27.48 -22.85 -31.90
C GLN A 598 -28.41 -21.68 -31.58
N HIS A 599 -28.86 -21.55 -30.32
CA HIS A 599 -29.74 -20.47 -29.87
C HIS A 599 -28.96 -19.14 -29.86
N PHE A 600 -27.75 -19.15 -29.30
CA PHE A 600 -26.83 -18.02 -29.31
C PHE A 600 -26.48 -17.58 -30.74
N LEU A 601 -26.17 -18.50 -31.65
CA LEU A 601 -25.84 -18.18 -33.03
C LEU A 601 -27.02 -17.55 -33.77
N LEU A 602 -28.25 -18.02 -33.54
CA LEU A 602 -29.45 -17.38 -34.07
C LEU A 602 -29.62 -15.97 -33.50
N PHE A 603 -29.49 -15.83 -32.18
CA PHE A 603 -29.58 -14.53 -31.49
C PHE A 603 -28.55 -13.53 -32.03
N PHE A 604 -27.29 -13.95 -32.08
CA PHE A 604 -26.16 -13.14 -32.45
C PHE A 604 -26.28 -12.65 -33.90
N ARG A 605 -26.58 -13.55 -34.85
CA ARG A 605 -26.77 -13.19 -36.27
C ARG A 605 -27.93 -12.23 -36.49
N ALA A 606 -28.99 -12.34 -35.68
CA ALA A 606 -30.17 -11.49 -35.81
C ALA A 606 -29.93 -10.05 -35.33
N ASN A 607 -29.01 -9.84 -34.38
CA ASN A 607 -28.74 -8.53 -33.78
C ASN A 607 -27.43 -7.87 -34.24
N MET A 608 -26.43 -8.65 -34.67
CA MET A 608 -25.08 -8.15 -34.95
C MET A 608 -25.05 -7.01 -35.97
N LEU A 609 -25.81 -7.13 -37.07
CA LEU A 609 -25.78 -6.12 -38.14
C LEU A 609 -26.29 -4.77 -37.64
N ALA A 610 -27.43 -4.74 -36.95
CA ALA A 610 -28.01 -3.52 -36.41
C ALA A 610 -27.07 -2.84 -35.39
N ILE A 611 -26.48 -3.62 -34.49
CA ILE A 611 -25.52 -3.10 -33.50
C ILE A 611 -24.27 -2.55 -34.20
N ARG A 612 -23.75 -3.26 -35.21
CA ARG A 612 -22.58 -2.81 -35.98
C ARG A 612 -22.88 -1.51 -36.72
N GLU A 613 -24.05 -1.37 -37.35
CA GLU A 613 -24.44 -0.15 -38.06
C GLU A 613 -24.59 1.03 -37.09
N GLU A 614 -25.22 0.83 -35.94
CA GLU A 614 -25.38 1.85 -34.90
C GLU A 614 -24.01 2.32 -34.37
N LEU A 615 -23.10 1.38 -34.08
CA LEU A 615 -21.74 1.71 -33.67
C LEU A 615 -20.94 2.38 -34.79
N TYR A 616 -21.11 1.98 -36.05
CA TYR A 616 -20.42 2.62 -37.16
C TYR A 616 -20.82 4.09 -37.26
N GLU A 617 -22.11 4.38 -37.20
CA GLU A 617 -22.62 5.75 -37.26
C GLU A 617 -22.10 6.64 -36.13
N GLU A 618 -21.93 6.08 -34.93
CA GLU A 618 -21.35 6.78 -33.77
C GLU A 618 -19.84 7.02 -33.92
N PHE A 619 -19.09 6.05 -34.43
CA PHE A 619 -17.63 6.07 -34.41
C PHE A 619 -16.97 6.53 -35.71
N LYS A 620 -17.70 6.62 -36.84
CA LYS A 620 -17.15 6.97 -38.16
C LYS A 620 -16.44 8.33 -38.25
N ASN A 621 -16.74 9.26 -37.35
CA ASN A 621 -16.08 10.57 -37.29
C ASN A 621 -14.79 10.56 -36.45
N TYR A 622 -14.53 9.48 -35.70
CA TYR A 622 -13.44 9.40 -34.73
C TYR A 622 -12.35 8.40 -35.14
N ILE A 623 -12.69 7.39 -35.93
CA ILE A 623 -11.75 6.36 -36.41
C ILE A 623 -11.96 6.05 -37.88
N SER A 624 -10.92 5.50 -38.53
CA SER A 624 -11.01 5.08 -39.93
C SER A 624 -11.93 3.87 -40.10
N ASP A 625 -12.51 3.71 -41.29
CA ASP A 625 -13.33 2.52 -41.62
C ASP A 625 -12.56 1.21 -41.39
N VAL A 626 -11.26 1.21 -41.68
CA VAL A 626 -10.37 0.06 -41.50
C VAL A 626 -10.20 -0.27 -40.01
N ASP A 627 -9.96 0.75 -39.19
CA ASP A 627 -9.83 0.58 -37.73
C ASP A 627 -11.15 0.14 -37.10
N PHE A 628 -12.28 0.73 -37.53
CA PHE A 628 -13.60 0.33 -37.06
C PHE A 628 -13.85 -1.16 -37.33
N ASP A 629 -13.61 -1.63 -38.55
CA ASP A 629 -13.79 -3.03 -38.90
C ASP A 629 -12.85 -3.96 -38.12
N LEU A 630 -11.60 -3.55 -37.93
CA LEU A 630 -10.63 -4.30 -37.11
C LEU A 630 -11.10 -4.40 -35.66
N TYR A 631 -11.56 -3.29 -35.08
CA TYR A 631 -12.00 -3.23 -33.68
C TYR A 631 -13.32 -3.97 -33.46
N ILE A 632 -14.25 -3.92 -34.41
CA ILE A 632 -15.47 -4.74 -34.36
C ILE A 632 -15.17 -6.23 -34.45
N ARG A 633 -14.22 -6.66 -35.30
CA ARG A 633 -13.79 -8.06 -35.33
C ARG A 633 -13.20 -8.49 -33.98
N LYS A 634 -12.36 -7.65 -33.38
CA LYS A 634 -11.84 -7.88 -32.02
C LYS A 634 -12.98 -7.99 -31.00
N ALA A 635 -13.96 -7.09 -31.04
CA ALA A 635 -15.13 -7.13 -30.16
C ALA A 635 -15.95 -8.42 -30.32
N ILE A 636 -16.15 -8.89 -31.54
CA ILE A 636 -16.82 -10.17 -31.83
C ILE A 636 -16.02 -11.34 -31.25
N MET A 637 -14.71 -11.40 -31.52
CA MET A 637 -13.84 -12.47 -31.01
C MET A 637 -13.84 -12.52 -29.47
N ILE A 638 -13.75 -11.35 -28.81
CA ILE A 638 -13.82 -11.25 -27.35
C ILE A 638 -15.17 -11.77 -26.84
N TYR A 639 -16.27 -11.33 -27.45
CA TYR A 639 -17.60 -11.70 -27.02
C TYR A 639 -17.92 -13.19 -27.27
N GLU A 640 -17.35 -13.80 -28.31
CA GLU A 640 -17.51 -15.23 -28.60
C GLU A 640 -16.65 -16.13 -27.69
N GLY A 641 -15.68 -15.56 -26.96
CA GLY A 641 -14.79 -16.28 -26.04
C GLY A 641 -13.53 -16.85 -26.70
N ASP A 642 -13.04 -16.23 -27.78
CA ASP A 642 -11.92 -16.69 -28.62
C ASP A 642 -10.54 -16.09 -28.27
N ILE A 643 -10.35 -15.54 -27.06
CA ILE A 643 -9.08 -14.94 -26.61
C ILE A 643 -8.43 -15.72 -25.47
#